data_AF-F9G5M0-F1
#
_entry.id   AF-F9G5M0-F1
#
_cell.length_a   1.000
_cell.length_b   1.000
_cell.length_c   1.000
_cell.angle_alpha   90.00
_cell.angle_beta   90.00
_cell.angle_gamma   90.00
#
_symmetry.space_group_name_H-M   'P 1'
#
loop_
_entity.id
_entity.type
_entity.pdbx_description
1 polymer ?
#
loop_
_entity_poly.entity_id
_entity_poly.type
_entity_poly.pdbx_seq_one_letter_code
_entity_poly.pdbx_strand_id
1 'polypeptide(L)'
;MSVLSQDVQSKLRGIVDEYTTGGSESKIPGLVYSAFRNDGEPIFQHYSGLRGVTSESPMSEETIFFMASFTKLATSVACMQLVEQEKLRLDDADQVEAICPELRDVKVLSRNEDGKFELVEKVRRITLRMLLTHTAGFGYAFEDQKLAEFSRPIGFDDFSGEAIDTANRPLVNQPGETFQYGVSMDWVGVIIERTYKKSLEEVFREQIFRPLGMNHVTFHPSQEDKSNLAYMHRRSPSGKLSTTDHFYRRPLLAQDGEKVPCAGGHGCFGRPAEFGRLISLLLNDGLDAQTGVRLLKAETVDDMLTDQIPDKPRFSNVSVPVAKPELANPTPLTPMPDDHTEGWSLSFSINHFLESTGRAAGSASWEGLANLFWFADRKNNIGGIIASQILPYGVSMATAALNKRPHDLVTKLASAPLSSILTSLVTFAFQSSTVLYKTVRSFKTQDANARALKTELNDLTGVLHSLLETVTNYPEINFDSLELPLLRCGKTCEEYGKLIARCTKHSNGTRPSFRDWIGQQYLKGDITDFRDMLAGTITAVTRNVIDEYKDMIDDTTADLQRHMQRLDERARSLAIPPAESVESDSTDWLALFEEKESTRKGLQICTELSLHIEALESTSSENPQFSKQPSADKYIRSSLSSAKSSISTLESRLRSHGNEIDKRMDAMKLKTDLSEDDINELAQLRETKESIHQCMNVVAHAGEDLARERANVFEDITMADNAYGITVSTVKDLVFARRVNVQGQARYVGGQIDEASYNATITALTDLDRGSAQYGGRDITLVSSKDEAAKKPVTSQAFLDRHGPGVKLDPSDPISLLCKSLSGVSSEERDAQFNALIDVLHSVKSDIFDPFTITRTYYESAGVQIGVDVLIPRQLKTHNPPVVVRIHGGFLITGSSLFPAWFSKWVLDFAEEQDAVIISPNYRLLPEVKGRDIIHDMGNFWNWVHSGGPSRHLAAIGQHKLQLNLIRTLVVGESAGGYLALQSVLSGFVRPKAIIALYPMVDMKAAHFSEPYAKSIVGVPNYPNQDVNKFLSATVVKPAITEADPPVRLDSAMAVVHNGRYLELLGEDPDLFILDRIKKVASTSNYEKSLFPPLFLLHGEEDTAVPVDGTRKLVDYLQRFDPSTQIHLAIRPGDHGFDFTATIDEPWLREGLDFVVGPWLDSKSLI
;
A
#
# COMPACT_ATOMS: atom_id res chain seq x y z
N MET A 1 -23.09 -18.60 11.69
CA MET A 1 -22.32 -17.60 12.45
C MET A 1 -20.89 -18.10 12.54
N SER A 2 -20.01 -17.71 11.63
CA SER A 2 -18.63 -18.20 11.65
C SER A 2 -17.77 -17.31 12.54
N VAL A 3 -17.35 -17.88 13.67
CA VAL A 3 -16.15 -17.43 14.39
C VAL A 3 -15.01 -17.37 13.38
N LEU A 4 -14.19 -16.31 13.41
CA LEU A 4 -13.03 -16.19 12.53
C LEU A 4 -12.20 -17.49 12.59
N SER A 5 -11.73 -17.98 11.45
CA SER A 5 -10.97 -19.24 11.40
C SER A 5 -9.74 -19.17 12.31
N GLN A 6 -9.30 -20.31 12.84
CA GLN A 6 -8.13 -20.35 13.74
C GLN A 6 -6.87 -19.75 13.09
N ASP A 7 -6.70 -19.94 11.78
CA ASP A 7 -5.60 -19.35 11.01
C ASP A 7 -5.68 -17.82 10.99
N VAL A 8 -6.88 -17.25 10.80
CA VAL A 8 -7.10 -15.80 10.84
C VAL A 8 -6.86 -15.23 12.23
N GLN A 9 -7.40 -15.87 13.27
CA GLN A 9 -7.17 -15.45 14.65
C GLN A 9 -5.68 -15.50 15.00
N SER A 10 -4.97 -16.55 14.56
CA SER A 10 -3.52 -16.67 14.78
C SER A 10 -2.74 -15.55 14.11
N LYS A 11 -3.09 -15.19 12.86
CA LYS A 11 -2.49 -14.04 12.15
C LYS A 11 -2.76 -12.73 12.87
N LEU A 12 -4.00 -12.50 13.31
CA LEU A 12 -4.37 -11.29 14.06
C LEU A 12 -3.60 -11.18 15.38
N ARG A 13 -3.48 -12.29 16.12
CA ARG A 13 -2.65 -12.36 17.34
C ARG A 13 -1.20 -12.00 17.03
N GLY A 14 -0.61 -12.63 16.01
CA GLY A 14 0.77 -12.35 15.59
C GLY A 14 1.00 -10.88 15.20
N ILE A 15 0.03 -10.23 14.55
CA ILE A 15 0.12 -8.81 14.22
C ILE A 15 0.14 -7.95 15.49
N VAL A 16 -0.77 -8.21 16.44
CA VAL A 16 -0.85 -7.44 17.69
C VAL A 16 0.40 -7.70 18.55
N ASP A 17 0.89 -8.95 18.59
CA ASP A 17 2.09 -9.36 19.33
C ASP A 17 3.38 -8.74 18.78
N GLU A 18 3.46 -8.45 17.48
CA GLU A 18 4.63 -7.77 16.88
C GLU A 18 4.90 -6.40 17.51
N TYR A 19 3.87 -5.76 18.08
CA TYR A 19 4.02 -4.45 18.72
C TYR A 19 4.49 -4.53 20.17
N THR A 20 4.31 -5.66 20.84
CA THR A 20 4.58 -5.83 22.28
C THR A 20 5.76 -6.77 22.57
N THR A 21 6.08 -7.68 21.63
CA THR A 21 7.19 -8.64 21.77
C THR A 21 8.54 -8.00 21.41
N GLY A 22 9.59 -8.28 22.21
CA GLY A 22 10.95 -7.74 21.98
C GLY A 22 11.82 -7.45 23.21
N GLY A 23 11.33 -7.63 24.45
CA GLY A 23 12.15 -7.34 25.65
C GLY A 23 12.53 -5.85 25.75
N SER A 24 13.82 -5.52 25.90
CA SER A 24 14.32 -4.13 25.85
C SER A 24 14.10 -3.42 24.50
N GLU A 25 13.67 -4.15 23.47
CA GLU A 25 13.28 -3.67 22.14
C GLU A 25 11.75 -3.65 21.93
N SER A 26 10.94 -3.91 22.97
CA SER A 26 9.47 -3.83 22.87
C SER A 26 9.03 -2.43 22.45
N LYS A 27 8.25 -2.35 21.37
CA LYS A 27 7.83 -1.09 20.76
C LYS A 27 6.80 -0.37 21.61
N ILE A 28 5.87 -1.09 22.23
CA ILE A 28 4.87 -0.58 23.19
C ILE A 28 4.63 -1.63 24.31
N PRO A 29 4.25 -1.22 25.54
CA PRO A 29 4.25 -2.09 26.71
C PRO A 29 3.16 -3.15 26.61
N GLY A 30 1.96 -2.73 26.21
CA GLY A 30 0.83 -3.60 25.97
C GLY A 30 -0.19 -2.96 25.03
N LEU A 31 -0.93 -3.83 24.35
CA LEU A 31 -1.90 -3.47 23.32
C LEU A 31 -3.08 -4.44 23.39
N VAL A 32 -4.29 -3.90 23.30
CA VAL A 32 -5.52 -4.69 23.21
C VAL A 32 -6.18 -4.42 21.89
N TYR A 33 -6.61 -5.49 21.21
CA TYR A 33 -7.49 -5.40 20.05
C TYR A 33 -8.73 -6.26 20.28
N SER A 34 -9.90 -5.69 20.04
CA SER A 34 -11.19 -6.39 20.09
C SER A 34 -12.02 -6.03 18.86
N ALA A 35 -12.64 -7.01 18.23
CA ALA A 35 -13.55 -6.82 17.10
C ALA A 35 -14.92 -7.41 17.41
N PHE A 36 -15.98 -6.76 16.94
CA PHE A 36 -17.37 -7.05 17.29
C PHE A 36 -18.26 -7.02 16.05
N ARG A 37 -19.40 -7.71 16.11
CA ARG A 37 -20.52 -7.53 15.18
C ARG A 37 -21.70 -6.88 15.91
N ASN A 38 -22.80 -6.70 15.20
CA ASN A 38 -24.07 -6.24 15.74
C ASN A 38 -24.67 -7.16 16.83
N ASP A 39 -24.19 -8.40 16.97
CA ASP A 39 -24.63 -9.34 18.01
C ASP A 39 -24.07 -9.01 19.41
N GLY A 40 -23.13 -8.08 19.51
CA GLY A 40 -22.58 -7.63 20.79
C GLY A 40 -21.41 -8.46 21.30
N GLU A 41 -21.20 -9.68 20.80
CA GLU A 41 -20.11 -10.53 21.28
C GLU A 41 -18.82 -10.28 20.49
N PRO A 42 -17.66 -10.30 21.15
CA PRO A 42 -16.39 -10.15 20.45
C PRO A 42 -16.14 -11.36 19.54
N ILE A 43 -15.97 -11.10 18.24
CA ILE A 43 -15.55 -12.12 17.26
C ILE A 43 -14.04 -12.37 17.31
N PHE A 44 -13.29 -11.43 17.91
CA PHE A 44 -11.86 -11.53 18.17
C PHE A 44 -11.52 -10.68 19.38
N GLN A 45 -10.68 -11.21 20.27
CA GLN A 45 -10.01 -10.44 21.31
C GLN A 45 -8.59 -10.94 21.49
N HIS A 46 -7.67 -10.00 21.67
CA HIS A 46 -6.31 -10.32 22.02
C HIS A 46 -5.71 -9.26 22.93
N TYR A 47 -5.08 -9.73 23.99
CA TYR A 47 -4.42 -8.93 25.01
C TYR A 47 -2.94 -9.26 24.96
N SER A 48 -2.13 -8.29 24.57
CA SER A 48 -0.73 -8.50 24.27
C SER A 48 0.16 -7.61 25.13
N GLY A 49 1.31 -8.13 25.57
CA GLY A 49 2.28 -7.40 26.37
C GLY A 49 1.95 -7.28 27.87
N LEU A 50 2.55 -6.29 28.51
CA LEU A 50 2.48 -5.99 29.94
C LEU A 50 1.66 -4.73 30.21
N ARG A 51 1.08 -4.62 31.41
CA ARG A 51 0.33 -3.42 31.85
C ARG A 51 1.19 -2.15 31.90
N GLY A 52 2.51 -2.29 32.00
CA GLY A 52 3.45 -1.18 31.84
C GLY A 52 4.90 -1.62 31.76
N VAL A 53 5.78 -0.72 31.32
CA VAL A 53 7.22 -1.01 31.11
C VAL A 53 7.97 -1.40 32.40
N THR A 54 7.47 -0.97 33.55
CA THR A 54 7.99 -1.26 34.89
C THR A 54 7.16 -2.30 35.64
N SER A 55 6.15 -2.89 34.99
CA SER A 55 5.23 -3.87 35.59
C SER A 55 5.46 -5.24 34.96
N GLU A 56 5.52 -6.28 35.79
CA GLU A 56 5.59 -7.68 35.30
C GLU A 56 4.20 -8.26 34.99
N SER A 57 3.11 -7.57 35.36
CA SER A 57 1.74 -8.04 35.11
C SER A 57 1.39 -7.97 33.62
N PRO A 58 0.89 -9.07 33.02
CA PRO A 58 0.46 -9.10 31.62
C PRO A 58 -0.83 -8.30 31.41
N MET A 59 -1.05 -7.85 30.17
CA MET A 59 -2.38 -7.41 29.73
C MET A 59 -3.36 -8.58 29.80
N SER A 60 -4.57 -8.34 30.32
CA SER A 60 -5.64 -9.33 30.42
C SER A 60 -7.00 -8.70 30.19
N GLU A 61 -8.05 -9.52 30.11
CA GLU A 61 -9.46 -9.09 30.05
C GLU A 61 -9.88 -8.21 31.23
N GLU A 62 -9.17 -8.33 32.35
CA GLU A 62 -9.43 -7.53 33.55
C GLU A 62 -8.80 -6.15 33.49
N THR A 63 -7.85 -5.91 32.58
CA THR A 63 -7.09 -4.65 32.53
C THR A 63 -8.01 -3.46 32.24
N ILE A 64 -7.90 -2.44 33.09
CA ILE A 64 -8.64 -1.16 32.99
C ILE A 64 -7.79 -0.14 32.24
N PHE A 65 -8.41 0.55 31.29
CA PHE A 65 -7.82 1.61 30.49
C PHE A 65 -8.49 2.93 30.81
N PHE A 66 -7.74 4.03 30.81
CA PHE A 66 -8.33 5.35 30.66
C PHE A 66 -8.89 5.49 29.25
N MET A 67 -10.22 5.62 29.13
CA MET A 67 -10.93 5.60 27.85
C MET A 67 -10.80 6.92 27.09
N ALA A 68 -10.43 7.99 27.78
CA ALA A 68 -10.34 9.33 27.21
C ALA A 68 -11.60 9.64 26.37
N SER A 69 -11.42 10.20 25.18
CA SER A 69 -12.49 10.64 24.28
C SER A 69 -13.46 9.55 23.78
N PHE A 70 -13.22 8.27 24.05
CA PHE A 70 -14.27 7.25 23.86
C PHE A 70 -15.53 7.58 24.67
N THR A 71 -15.34 8.21 25.84
CA THR A 71 -16.42 8.71 26.71
C THR A 71 -17.47 9.53 25.95
N LYS A 72 -17.06 10.27 24.90
CA LYS A 72 -17.96 11.10 24.08
C LYS A 72 -19.10 10.29 23.46
N LEU A 73 -18.85 9.04 23.06
CA LEU A 73 -19.88 8.16 22.51
C LEU A 73 -20.96 7.87 23.54
N ALA A 74 -20.59 7.51 24.76
CA ALA A 74 -21.56 7.28 25.84
C ALA A 74 -22.32 8.56 26.21
N THR A 75 -21.62 9.71 26.25
CA THR A 75 -22.24 11.02 26.47
C THR A 75 -23.26 11.36 25.39
N SER A 76 -22.93 11.08 24.12
CA SER A 76 -23.86 11.31 23.01
C SER A 76 -25.07 10.39 23.09
N VAL A 77 -24.90 9.10 23.39
CA VAL A 77 -26.02 8.17 23.59
C VAL A 77 -26.96 8.65 24.69
N ALA A 78 -26.44 9.03 25.86
CA ALA A 78 -27.27 9.57 26.96
C ALA A 78 -27.97 10.89 26.57
N CYS A 79 -27.29 11.75 25.81
CA CYS A 79 -27.85 12.99 25.29
C CYS A 79 -29.02 12.70 24.33
N MET A 80 -28.82 11.80 23.37
CA MET A 80 -29.81 11.46 22.37
C MET A 80 -31.00 10.71 22.96
N GLN A 81 -30.83 9.94 24.04
CA GLN A 81 -31.95 9.43 24.84
C GLN A 81 -32.83 10.55 25.39
N LEU A 82 -32.24 11.66 25.87
CA LEU A 82 -33.01 12.82 26.34
C LEU A 82 -33.70 13.57 25.18
N VAL A 83 -33.07 13.59 24.00
CA VAL A 83 -33.67 14.14 22.77
C VAL A 83 -34.88 13.31 22.33
N GLU A 84 -34.78 11.99 22.32
CA GLU A 84 -35.90 11.08 22.03
C GLU A 84 -37.05 11.23 23.03
N GLN A 85 -36.73 11.52 24.30
CA GLN A 85 -37.70 11.80 25.36
C GLN A 85 -38.27 13.22 25.30
N GLU A 86 -37.89 14.02 24.30
CA GLU A 86 -38.23 15.43 24.12
C GLU A 86 -37.88 16.32 25.32
N LYS A 87 -36.98 15.85 26.20
CA LYS A 87 -36.47 16.61 27.34
C LYS A 87 -35.40 17.59 26.92
N LEU A 88 -34.65 17.25 25.86
CA LEU A 88 -33.70 18.14 25.22
C LEU A 88 -34.05 18.32 23.75
N ARG A 89 -33.69 19.46 23.17
CA ARG A 89 -33.80 19.72 21.73
C ARG A 89 -32.44 20.17 21.20
N LEU A 90 -32.04 19.60 20.06
CA LEU A 90 -30.70 19.84 19.48
C LEU A 90 -30.44 21.32 19.18
N ASP A 91 -31.45 22.06 18.71
CA ASP A 91 -31.29 23.43 18.21
C ASP A 91 -31.92 24.50 19.12
N ASP A 92 -32.32 24.15 20.35
CA ASP A 92 -32.94 25.06 21.30
C ASP A 92 -31.89 25.71 22.23
N ALA A 93 -31.37 26.87 21.82
CA ALA A 93 -30.40 27.62 22.61
C ALA A 93 -30.99 28.21 23.90
N ASP A 94 -32.31 28.48 23.94
CA ASP A 94 -32.98 28.98 25.16
C ASP A 94 -32.96 27.93 26.25
N GLN A 95 -33.25 26.69 25.88
CA GLN A 95 -33.16 25.55 26.79
C GLN A 95 -31.74 25.33 27.30
N VAL A 96 -30.74 25.35 26.41
CA VAL A 96 -29.33 25.16 26.78
C VAL A 96 -28.88 26.22 27.79
N GLU A 97 -29.17 27.50 27.55
CA GLU A 97 -28.79 28.58 28.45
C GLU A 97 -29.63 28.63 29.74
N ALA A 98 -30.86 28.13 29.74
CA ALA A 98 -31.66 27.98 30.95
C ALA A 98 -31.10 26.89 31.87
N ILE A 99 -30.61 25.79 31.29
CA ILE A 99 -29.97 24.68 32.03
C ILE A 99 -28.55 25.08 32.47
N CYS A 100 -27.81 25.75 31.59
CA CYS A 100 -26.44 26.20 31.80
C CYS A 100 -26.29 27.71 31.57
N PRO A 101 -26.68 28.54 32.56
CA PRO A 101 -26.54 30.00 32.46
C PRO A 101 -25.10 30.47 32.21
N GLU A 102 -24.12 29.67 32.59
CA GLU A 102 -22.70 29.93 32.33
C GLU A 102 -22.41 30.05 30.82
N LEU A 103 -23.10 29.26 29.98
CA LEU A 103 -22.97 29.33 28.52
C LEU A 103 -23.59 30.61 27.94
N ARG A 104 -24.57 31.22 28.62
CA ARG A 104 -25.12 32.53 28.24
C ARG A 104 -24.12 33.65 28.45
N ASP A 105 -23.24 33.52 29.44
CA ASP A 105 -22.34 34.60 29.84
C ASP A 105 -20.89 34.37 29.34
N VAL A 106 -20.59 33.21 28.73
CA VAL A 106 -19.28 32.92 28.13
C VAL A 106 -18.95 33.86 26.97
N LYS A 107 -17.67 34.24 26.89
CA LYS A 107 -17.08 35.16 25.90
C LYS A 107 -16.11 34.46 24.97
N VAL A 108 -15.79 35.12 23.86
CA VAL A 108 -14.83 34.66 22.85
C VAL A 108 -13.49 35.35 23.04
N LEU A 109 -12.43 34.56 23.10
CA LEU A 109 -11.05 35.00 23.16
C LEU A 109 -10.58 35.44 21.77
N SER A 110 -10.23 36.71 21.65
CA SER A 110 -9.71 37.35 20.43
C SER A 110 -8.38 38.05 20.70
N ARG A 111 -7.73 38.54 19.65
CA ARG A 111 -6.64 39.53 19.75
C ARG A 111 -7.13 40.87 19.21
N ASN A 112 -6.84 41.95 19.93
CA ASN A 112 -7.12 43.30 19.48
C ASN A 112 -6.08 43.77 18.43
N GLU A 113 -6.23 44.99 17.90
CA GLU A 113 -5.30 45.57 16.90
C GLU A 113 -3.85 45.66 17.39
N ASP A 114 -3.63 45.76 18.71
CA ASP A 114 -2.30 45.76 19.33
C ASP A 114 -1.72 44.35 19.57
N GLY A 115 -2.43 43.30 19.15
CA GLY A 115 -2.04 41.89 19.34
C GLY A 115 -2.27 41.32 20.74
N LYS A 116 -2.88 42.10 21.66
CA LYS A 116 -3.20 41.67 23.04
C LYS A 116 -4.49 40.86 23.08
N PHE A 117 -4.56 39.89 23.98
CA PHE A 117 -5.78 39.12 24.19
C PHE A 117 -6.89 39.99 24.77
N GLU A 118 -8.09 39.79 24.24
CA GLU A 118 -9.33 40.38 24.74
C GLU A 118 -10.48 39.36 24.71
N LEU A 119 -11.48 39.57 25.56
CA LEU A 119 -12.70 38.78 25.57
C LEU A 119 -13.83 39.59 24.96
N VAL A 120 -14.31 39.15 23.80
CA VAL A 120 -15.42 39.78 23.06
C VAL A 120 -16.71 38.99 23.25
N GLU A 121 -17.84 39.65 23.04
CA GLU A 121 -19.15 38.98 23.12
C GLU A 121 -19.28 37.93 22.02
N LYS A 122 -19.99 36.83 22.34
CA LYS A 122 -20.40 35.88 21.31
C LYS A 122 -21.50 36.49 20.44
N VAL A 123 -21.40 36.31 19.12
CA VAL A 123 -22.36 36.88 18.16
C VAL A 123 -23.61 36.00 17.97
N ARG A 124 -23.54 34.76 18.44
CA ARG A 124 -24.61 33.75 18.37
C ARG A 124 -24.67 32.96 19.66
N ARG A 125 -25.85 32.44 19.99
CA ARG A 125 -26.07 31.59 21.17
C ARG A 125 -25.67 30.15 20.86
N ILE A 126 -25.28 29.40 21.88
CA ILE A 126 -24.79 28.01 21.75
C ILE A 126 -25.99 27.06 21.80
N THR A 127 -26.08 26.15 20.83
CA THR A 127 -27.08 25.06 20.83
C THR A 127 -26.46 23.73 21.28
N LEU A 128 -27.30 22.75 21.61
CA LEU A 128 -26.85 21.40 21.96
C LEU A 128 -26.18 20.71 20.77
N ARG A 129 -26.68 20.92 19.55
CA ARG A 129 -26.05 20.45 18.31
C ARG A 129 -24.64 20.99 18.17
N MET A 130 -24.44 22.29 18.38
CA MET A 130 -23.10 22.90 18.31
C MET A 130 -22.11 22.30 19.30
N LEU A 131 -22.58 21.90 20.48
CA LEU A 131 -21.74 21.21 21.46
C LEU A 131 -21.37 19.79 21.00
N LEU A 132 -22.34 19.01 20.51
CA LEU A 132 -22.12 17.66 19.97
C LEU A 132 -21.23 17.66 18.72
N THR A 133 -21.32 18.71 17.89
CA THR A 133 -20.58 18.82 16.64
C THR A 133 -19.28 19.62 16.74
N HIS A 134 -18.85 20.00 17.95
CA HIS A 134 -17.65 20.81 18.16
C HIS A 134 -17.63 22.13 17.36
N THR A 135 -18.79 22.74 17.13
CA THR A 135 -18.90 24.06 16.48
C THR A 135 -19.32 25.17 17.45
N ALA A 136 -19.46 24.87 18.75
CA ALA A 136 -19.74 25.86 19.79
C ALA A 136 -18.58 26.86 20.00
N GLY A 137 -17.37 26.53 19.55
CA GLY A 137 -16.20 27.40 19.63
C GLY A 137 -15.28 27.15 20.83
N PHE A 138 -15.54 26.13 21.66
CA PHE A 138 -14.63 25.72 22.74
C PHE A 138 -13.39 25.00 22.19
N GLY A 139 -12.20 25.33 22.71
CA GLY A 139 -10.94 24.65 22.41
C GLY A 139 -10.38 23.85 23.59
N TYR A 140 -9.41 22.98 23.30
CA TYR A 140 -8.49 22.42 24.31
C TYR A 140 -7.20 23.24 24.37
N ALA A 141 -6.65 23.48 25.57
CA ALA A 141 -5.43 24.26 25.71
C ALA A 141 -4.17 23.49 25.26
N PHE A 142 -4.25 22.18 25.04
CA PHE A 142 -3.16 21.40 24.44
C PHE A 142 -3.09 21.51 22.91
N GLU A 143 -4.18 21.91 22.23
CA GLU A 143 -4.28 22.09 20.77
C GLU A 143 -4.36 23.58 20.36
N ASP A 144 -5.07 24.40 21.13
CA ASP A 144 -5.25 25.82 20.80
C ASP A 144 -4.20 26.71 21.48
N GLN A 145 -3.27 27.24 20.68
CA GLN A 145 -2.18 28.09 21.16
C GLN A 145 -2.68 29.39 21.79
N LYS A 146 -3.77 29.98 21.27
CA LYS A 146 -4.34 31.22 21.78
C LYS A 146 -4.84 31.02 23.22
N LEU A 147 -5.54 29.93 23.48
CA LEU A 147 -6.04 29.54 24.79
C LEU A 147 -4.91 29.16 25.77
N ALA A 148 -3.90 28.45 25.27
CA ALA A 148 -2.71 28.10 26.04
C ALA A 148 -1.95 29.35 26.50
N GLU A 149 -1.75 30.31 25.60
CA GLU A 149 -1.07 31.58 25.90
C GLU A 149 -1.89 32.47 26.82
N PHE A 150 -3.19 32.61 26.57
CA PHE A 150 -4.09 33.40 27.40
C PHE A 150 -4.12 32.94 28.87
N SER A 151 -3.93 31.63 29.09
CA SER A 151 -3.97 31.06 30.44
C SER A 151 -2.62 31.07 31.19
N ARG A 152 -1.50 31.52 30.59
CA ARG A 152 -0.22 31.70 31.33
C ARG A 152 -0.42 32.82 32.35
N PRO A 153 -0.23 32.64 33.68
CA PRO A 153 0.75 31.82 34.42
C PRO A 153 0.17 30.68 35.29
N ILE A 154 -1.14 30.44 35.25
CA ILE A 154 -1.84 29.38 36.02
C ILE A 154 -2.01 28.13 35.15
N GLY A 155 -2.28 28.35 33.86
CA GLY A 155 -2.50 27.32 32.85
C GLY A 155 -3.87 26.65 33.00
N PHE A 156 -4.60 26.50 31.90
CA PHE A 156 -5.72 25.56 31.89
C PHE A 156 -5.17 24.14 31.87
N ASP A 157 -5.64 23.31 32.80
CA ASP A 157 -5.38 21.88 32.77
C ASP A 157 -6.61 21.17 32.23
N ASP A 158 -6.50 20.71 30.97
CA ASP A 158 -7.58 20.04 30.25
C ASP A 158 -8.03 18.73 30.90
N PHE A 159 -7.22 18.19 31.83
CA PHE A 159 -7.42 16.90 32.47
C PHE A 159 -7.24 16.96 33.99
N SER A 160 -7.42 18.13 34.61
CA SER A 160 -7.36 18.24 36.08
C SER A 160 -8.42 17.38 36.79
N GLY A 161 -9.55 17.15 36.12
CA GLY A 161 -10.75 16.56 36.70
C GLY A 161 -11.53 17.52 37.61
N GLU A 162 -11.21 18.81 37.54
CA GLU A 162 -11.92 19.87 38.25
C GLU A 162 -12.89 20.60 37.32
N ALA A 163 -14.10 20.87 37.80
CA ALA A 163 -15.13 21.53 36.98
C ALA A 163 -14.75 22.96 36.56
N ILE A 164 -13.82 23.59 37.29
CA ILE A 164 -13.40 24.97 37.07
C ILE A 164 -12.66 25.17 35.74
N ASP A 165 -11.90 24.17 35.29
CA ASP A 165 -11.13 24.21 34.03
C ASP A 165 -12.03 24.16 32.78
N THR A 166 -13.23 23.61 32.93
CA THR A 166 -14.29 23.64 31.92
C THR A 166 -15.13 24.92 32.05
N ALA A 167 -15.56 25.27 33.26
CA ALA A 167 -16.51 26.35 33.50
C ALA A 167 -15.94 27.76 33.18
N ASN A 168 -14.67 28.01 33.48
CA ASN A 168 -14.04 29.33 33.30
C ASN A 168 -13.40 29.52 31.92
N ARG A 169 -13.60 28.58 31.01
CA ARG A 169 -12.90 28.58 29.72
C ARG A 169 -13.60 29.50 28.72
N PRO A 170 -12.88 30.46 28.09
CA PRO A 170 -13.45 31.22 27.00
C PRO A 170 -13.58 30.37 25.73
N LEU A 171 -14.48 30.76 24.84
CA LEU A 171 -14.51 30.25 23.47
C LEU A 171 -13.26 30.75 22.72
N VAL A 172 -12.73 29.97 21.80
CA VAL A 172 -11.63 30.41 20.91
C VAL A 172 -12.15 30.80 19.53
N ASN A 173 -13.35 30.38 19.14
CA ASN A 173 -14.02 30.81 17.91
C ASN A 173 -15.46 31.22 18.22
N GLN A 174 -16.09 32.01 17.34
CA GLN A 174 -17.51 32.32 17.53
C GLN A 174 -18.37 31.06 17.32
N PRO A 175 -19.50 30.92 18.06
CA PRO A 175 -20.40 29.80 17.90
C PRO A 175 -20.94 29.66 16.46
N GLY A 176 -20.72 28.49 15.87
CA GLY A 176 -21.17 28.09 14.55
C GLY A 176 -20.28 28.53 13.39
N GLU A 177 -19.14 29.18 13.62
CA GLU A 177 -18.24 29.62 12.53
C GLU A 177 -17.43 28.47 11.96
N THR A 178 -16.70 27.75 12.80
CA THR A 178 -15.78 26.68 12.41
C THR A 178 -15.90 25.48 13.34
N PHE A 179 -15.43 24.33 12.87
CA PHE A 179 -15.12 23.20 13.73
C PHE A 179 -13.93 23.56 14.64
N GLN A 180 -14.06 23.27 15.92
CA GLN A 180 -13.00 23.42 16.92
C GLN A 180 -13.14 22.30 17.97
N TYR A 181 -12.19 21.37 17.97
CA TYR A 181 -12.15 20.32 18.97
C TYR A 181 -11.82 20.91 20.37
N GLY A 182 -12.53 20.43 21.40
CA GLY A 182 -12.52 21.08 22.71
C GLY A 182 -13.47 20.48 23.73
N VAL A 183 -13.68 21.20 24.85
CA VAL A 183 -14.47 20.77 26.03
C VAL A 183 -15.99 20.76 25.83
N SER A 184 -16.49 20.87 24.59
CA SER A 184 -17.93 20.92 24.31
C SER A 184 -18.70 19.72 24.87
N MET A 185 -18.12 18.52 24.81
CA MET A 185 -18.74 17.31 25.33
C MET A 185 -18.78 17.24 26.87
N ASP A 186 -17.90 17.97 27.56
CA ASP A 186 -17.97 18.13 29.01
C ASP A 186 -19.20 18.96 29.39
N TRP A 187 -19.51 20.02 28.62
CA TRP A 187 -20.75 20.78 28.76
C TRP A 187 -22.02 19.95 28.45
N VAL A 188 -21.97 19.05 27.46
CA VAL A 188 -23.07 18.10 27.22
C VAL A 188 -23.29 17.22 28.46
N GLY A 189 -22.21 16.75 29.09
CA GLY A 189 -22.26 16.04 30.37
C GLY A 189 -22.97 16.85 31.46
N VAL A 190 -22.59 18.12 31.66
CA VAL A 190 -23.24 19.01 32.64
C VAL A 190 -24.73 19.22 32.33
N ILE A 191 -25.12 19.36 31.06
CA ILE A 191 -26.52 19.48 30.64
C ILE A 191 -27.30 18.21 31.01
N ILE A 192 -26.73 17.03 30.77
CA ILE A 192 -27.32 15.73 31.15
C ILE A 192 -27.52 15.65 32.67
N GLU A 193 -26.48 15.98 33.45
CA GLU A 193 -26.52 15.95 34.92
C GLU A 193 -27.63 16.87 35.46
N ARG A 194 -27.71 18.10 34.97
CA ARG A 194 -28.71 19.09 35.41
C ARG A 194 -30.13 18.70 34.99
N THR A 195 -30.27 18.07 33.84
CA THR A 195 -31.57 17.58 33.33
C THR A 195 -32.08 16.41 34.16
N TYR A 196 -31.21 15.45 34.50
CA TYR A 196 -31.56 14.30 35.34
C TYR A 196 -31.54 14.60 36.84
N LYS A 197 -30.86 15.67 37.26
CA LYS A 197 -30.54 16.00 38.66
C LYS A 197 -29.79 14.86 39.37
N LYS A 198 -28.86 14.25 38.65
CA LYS A 198 -28.00 13.13 39.07
C LYS A 198 -26.58 13.36 38.55
N SER A 199 -25.58 12.71 39.14
CA SER A 199 -24.24 12.76 38.55
C SER A 199 -24.20 12.00 37.22
N LEU A 200 -23.23 12.31 36.36
CA LEU A 200 -23.11 11.67 35.06
C LEU A 200 -22.79 10.18 35.22
N GLU A 201 -22.02 9.80 36.24
CA GLU A 201 -21.81 8.42 36.66
C GLU A 201 -23.13 7.70 36.95
N GLU A 202 -24.03 8.30 37.74
CA GLU A 202 -25.32 7.70 38.05
C GLU A 202 -26.19 7.55 36.80
N VAL A 203 -26.20 8.56 35.93
CA VAL A 203 -26.95 8.52 34.67
C VAL A 203 -26.41 7.43 33.76
N PHE A 204 -25.09 7.37 33.52
CA PHE A 204 -24.50 6.37 32.63
C PHE A 204 -24.71 4.96 33.18
N ARG A 205 -24.52 4.76 34.48
CA ARG A 205 -24.77 3.48 35.13
C ARG A 205 -26.21 3.03 34.96
N GLU A 206 -27.18 3.91 35.16
CA GLU A 206 -28.61 3.55 35.10
C GLU A 206 -29.14 3.39 33.67
N GLN A 207 -28.72 4.28 32.75
CA GLN A 207 -29.31 4.42 31.42
C GLN A 207 -28.53 3.67 30.33
N ILE A 208 -27.26 3.34 30.57
CA ILE A 208 -26.36 2.73 29.57
C ILE A 208 -25.71 1.46 30.12
N PHE A 209 -24.87 1.60 31.14
CA PHE A 209 -23.94 0.54 31.52
C PHE A 209 -24.64 -0.68 32.14
N ARG A 210 -25.52 -0.49 33.13
CA ARG A 210 -26.27 -1.59 33.73
C ARG A 210 -27.19 -2.29 32.72
N PRO A 211 -27.96 -1.58 31.86
CA PRO A 211 -28.71 -2.23 30.79
C PRO A 211 -27.88 -3.08 29.84
N LEU A 212 -26.64 -2.67 29.53
CA LEU A 212 -25.72 -3.40 28.64
C LEU A 212 -24.81 -4.41 29.35
N GLY A 213 -24.90 -4.52 30.67
CA GLY A 213 -24.03 -5.38 31.48
C GLY A 213 -22.57 -4.92 31.55
N MET A 214 -22.29 -3.63 31.32
CA MET A 214 -20.95 -3.04 31.41
C MET A 214 -20.63 -2.68 32.87
N ASN A 215 -20.03 -3.60 33.62
CA ASN A 215 -19.83 -3.43 35.07
C ASN A 215 -18.52 -2.71 35.43
N HIS A 216 -17.55 -2.69 34.52
CA HIS A 216 -16.23 -2.11 34.74
C HIS A 216 -15.97 -0.91 33.84
N VAL A 217 -17.03 -0.18 33.44
CA VAL A 217 -16.92 1.14 32.81
C VAL A 217 -17.49 2.18 33.76
N THR A 218 -16.68 3.14 34.18
CA THR A 218 -17.03 4.10 35.24
C THR A 218 -16.19 5.37 35.18
N PHE A 219 -16.70 6.48 35.72
CA PHE A 219 -15.92 7.68 36.03
C PHE A 219 -15.12 7.57 37.34
N HIS A 220 -15.45 6.62 38.21
CA HIS A 220 -14.90 6.48 39.55
C HIS A 220 -14.39 5.04 39.79
N PRO A 221 -13.18 4.72 39.29
CA PRO A 221 -12.61 3.38 39.43
C PRO A 221 -12.60 2.90 40.88
N SER A 222 -13.06 1.67 41.13
CA SER A 222 -12.95 1.02 42.43
C SER A 222 -11.49 0.66 42.77
N GLN A 223 -11.22 0.19 44.00
CA GLN A 223 -9.87 -0.30 44.33
C GLN A 223 -9.45 -1.51 43.47
N GLU A 224 -10.41 -2.36 43.11
CA GLU A 224 -10.18 -3.47 42.18
C GLU A 224 -9.80 -2.94 40.79
N ASP A 225 -10.55 -1.97 40.26
CA ASP A 225 -10.26 -1.36 38.96
C ASP A 225 -8.89 -0.67 38.96
N LYS A 226 -8.55 0.05 40.04
CA LYS A 226 -7.24 0.69 40.22
C LYS A 226 -6.11 -0.33 40.25
N SER A 227 -6.31 -1.51 40.87
CA SER A 227 -5.32 -2.59 40.88
C SER A 227 -5.10 -3.21 39.49
N ASN A 228 -6.09 -3.08 38.61
CA ASN A 228 -6.05 -3.55 37.22
C ASN A 228 -5.76 -2.45 36.19
N LEU A 229 -5.46 -1.23 36.62
CA LEU A 229 -5.22 -0.09 35.74
C LEU A 229 -3.93 -0.26 34.93
N ALA A 230 -4.03 -0.10 33.61
CA ALA A 230 -2.87 0.01 32.73
C ALA A 230 -2.08 1.27 33.05
N TYR A 231 -0.75 1.16 33.02
CA TYR A 231 0.13 2.27 33.38
C TYR A 231 0.09 3.32 32.26
N MET A 232 0.20 4.59 32.64
CA MET A 232 0.38 5.67 31.67
C MET A 232 1.85 5.74 31.26
N HIS A 233 2.09 5.92 29.96
CA HIS A 233 3.45 5.99 29.43
C HIS A 233 3.68 7.28 28.66
N ARG A 234 4.92 7.73 28.68
CA ARG A 234 5.41 8.81 27.83
C ARG A 234 6.53 8.30 26.95
N ARG A 235 6.41 8.57 25.65
CA ARG A 235 7.50 8.39 24.70
C ARG A 235 8.26 9.70 24.56
N SER A 236 9.58 9.66 24.74
CA SER A 236 10.45 10.80 24.48
C SER A 236 10.59 11.04 22.96
N PRO A 237 11.05 12.24 22.56
CA PRO A 237 11.43 12.50 21.16
C PRO A 237 12.45 11.50 20.60
N SER A 238 13.36 10.97 21.44
CA SER A 238 14.32 9.90 21.08
C SER A 238 13.68 8.51 20.89
N GLY A 239 12.35 8.39 21.04
CA GLY A 239 11.62 7.14 20.89
C GLY A 239 11.63 6.25 22.13
N LYS A 240 12.35 6.60 23.20
CA LYS A 240 12.40 5.84 24.46
C LYS A 240 11.07 5.93 25.19
N LEU A 241 10.57 4.80 25.67
CA LEU A 241 9.34 4.71 26.43
C LEU A 241 9.63 4.66 27.94
N SER A 242 8.83 5.37 28.72
CA SER A 242 8.94 5.38 30.19
C SER A 242 7.55 5.49 30.83
N THR A 243 7.39 4.92 32.02
CA THR A 243 6.21 5.15 32.86
C THR A 243 6.14 6.62 33.27
N THR A 244 4.95 7.19 33.29
CA THR A 244 4.68 8.54 33.79
C THR A 244 3.46 8.53 34.71
N ASP A 245 3.30 9.57 35.52
CA ASP A 245 2.09 9.75 36.31
C ASP A 245 0.87 9.83 35.38
N HIS A 246 -0.26 9.26 35.80
CA HIS A 246 -1.53 9.51 35.12
C HIS A 246 -1.80 11.02 35.12
N PHE A 247 -2.26 11.61 34.03
CA PHE A 247 -2.53 13.05 33.98
C PHE A 247 -3.95 13.38 34.46
N TYR A 248 -4.93 12.51 34.21
CA TYR A 248 -6.27 12.60 34.78
C TYR A 248 -6.34 11.92 36.17
N ARG A 249 -5.75 12.56 37.18
CA ARG A 249 -5.47 11.94 38.50
C ARG A 249 -6.63 12.01 39.48
N ARG A 250 -7.45 13.05 39.36
CA ARG A 250 -8.42 13.42 40.39
C ARG A 250 -9.39 12.28 40.75
N PRO A 251 -9.97 11.52 39.78
CA PRO A 251 -10.81 10.37 40.12
C PRO A 251 -10.04 9.18 40.69
N LEU A 252 -8.76 9.02 40.33
CA LEU A 252 -7.92 7.91 40.81
C LEU A 252 -7.49 8.10 42.27
N LEU A 253 -7.28 9.36 42.68
CA LEU A 253 -6.88 9.73 44.03
C LEU A 253 -8.06 9.99 44.98
N ALA A 254 -9.28 10.03 44.45
CA ALA A 254 -10.48 10.27 45.24
C ALA A 254 -10.67 9.21 46.32
N GLN A 255 -11.11 9.65 47.49
CA GLN A 255 -11.49 8.76 48.58
C GLN A 255 -12.90 8.21 48.35
N ASP A 256 -13.20 7.05 48.94
CA ASP A 256 -14.52 6.44 48.81
C ASP A 256 -15.63 7.40 49.30
N GLY A 257 -16.61 7.65 48.44
CA GLY A 257 -17.72 8.58 48.70
C GLY A 257 -17.42 10.06 48.45
N GLU A 258 -16.18 10.40 48.06
CA GLU A 258 -15.84 11.75 47.60
C GLU A 258 -16.52 12.04 46.26
N LYS A 259 -17.18 13.21 46.15
CA LYS A 259 -17.82 13.64 44.91
C LYS A 259 -16.78 14.27 44.00
N VAL A 260 -16.47 13.60 42.89
CA VAL A 260 -15.58 14.10 41.84
C VAL A 260 -16.40 14.48 40.62
N PRO A 261 -16.14 15.64 39.98
CA PRO A 261 -16.79 15.99 38.71
C PRO A 261 -16.58 14.93 37.63
N CYS A 262 -17.62 14.65 36.85
CA CYS A 262 -17.55 13.73 35.72
C CYS A 262 -17.36 14.50 34.40
N ALA A 263 -16.24 14.26 33.72
CA ALA A 263 -15.94 14.88 32.43
C ALA A 263 -16.57 14.10 31.26
N GLY A 264 -17.70 14.56 30.72
CA GLY A 264 -18.40 13.91 29.60
C GLY A 264 -17.58 13.81 28.30
N GLY A 265 -16.50 14.57 28.17
CA GLY A 265 -15.59 14.52 27.04
C GLY A 265 -14.49 13.47 27.15
N HIS A 266 -14.13 13.00 28.35
CA HIS A 266 -12.95 12.13 28.50
C HIS A 266 -12.90 11.24 29.76
N GLY A 267 -13.87 11.34 30.67
CA GLY A 267 -13.68 10.93 32.06
C GLY A 267 -13.83 9.45 32.39
N CYS A 268 -14.24 8.58 31.46
CA CYS A 268 -14.42 7.16 31.76
C CYS A 268 -13.09 6.40 31.83
N PHE A 269 -13.09 5.39 32.68
CA PHE A 269 -12.14 4.28 32.68
C PHE A 269 -12.93 2.99 32.38
N GLY A 270 -12.28 1.99 31.80
CA GLY A 270 -12.87 0.66 31.80
C GLY A 270 -12.18 -0.40 30.96
N ARG A 271 -12.91 -1.48 30.66
CA ARG A 271 -12.42 -2.58 29.82
C ARG A 271 -12.78 -2.33 28.35
N PRO A 272 -11.82 -2.40 27.40
CA PRO A 272 -12.09 -2.24 25.97
C PRO A 272 -13.20 -3.16 25.44
N ALA A 273 -13.22 -4.41 25.90
CA ALA A 273 -14.24 -5.40 25.57
C ALA A 273 -15.66 -4.93 25.91
N GLU A 274 -15.88 -4.43 27.14
CA GLU A 274 -17.18 -3.97 27.60
C GLU A 274 -17.62 -2.70 26.85
N PHE A 275 -16.68 -1.78 26.58
CA PHE A 275 -16.98 -0.59 25.78
C PHE A 275 -17.43 -0.94 24.36
N GLY A 276 -16.98 -2.07 23.81
CA GLY A 276 -17.42 -2.60 22.51
C GLY A 276 -18.93 -2.83 22.39
N ARG A 277 -19.65 -3.01 23.51
CA ARG A 277 -21.12 -3.09 23.51
C ARG A 277 -21.78 -1.84 22.93
N LEU A 278 -21.23 -0.65 23.18
CA LEU A 278 -21.74 0.60 22.61
C LEU A 278 -21.52 0.67 21.09
N ILE A 279 -20.44 0.07 20.59
CA ILE A 279 -20.16 -0.02 19.15
C ILE A 279 -21.15 -0.97 18.51
N SER A 280 -21.37 -2.16 19.08
CA SER A 280 -22.37 -3.11 18.60
C SER A 280 -23.78 -2.52 18.60
N LEU A 281 -24.10 -1.66 19.56
CA LEU A 281 -25.36 -0.92 19.59
C LEU A 281 -25.53 0.02 18.38
N LEU A 282 -24.47 0.69 17.94
CA LEU A 282 -24.50 1.48 16.69
C LEU A 282 -24.63 0.59 15.44
N LEU A 283 -23.98 -0.58 15.44
CA LEU A 283 -24.09 -1.57 14.35
C LEU A 283 -25.49 -2.20 14.26
N ASN A 284 -26.24 -2.20 15.36
CA ASN A 284 -27.54 -2.86 15.50
C ASN A 284 -28.68 -1.88 15.78
N ASP A 285 -28.59 -0.66 15.24
CA ASP A 285 -29.69 0.31 15.20
C ASP A 285 -30.25 0.67 16.58
N GLY A 286 -29.38 0.75 17.58
CA GLY A 286 -29.73 1.14 18.94
C GLY A 286 -30.22 0.00 19.83
N LEU A 287 -30.24 -1.23 19.31
CA LEU A 287 -30.65 -2.44 20.03
C LEU A 287 -29.43 -3.26 20.45
N ASP A 288 -29.33 -3.61 21.72
CA ASP A 288 -28.37 -4.62 22.16
C ASP A 288 -28.92 -6.03 21.91
N ALA A 289 -28.22 -6.83 21.11
CA ALA A 289 -28.67 -8.16 20.73
C ALA A 289 -28.58 -9.19 21.88
N GLN A 290 -27.74 -8.95 22.89
CA GLN A 290 -27.56 -9.88 24.01
C GLN A 290 -28.68 -9.75 25.06
N THR A 291 -29.03 -8.53 25.41
CA THR A 291 -30.07 -8.26 26.43
C THR A 291 -31.44 -8.01 25.82
N GLY A 292 -31.52 -7.71 24.52
CA GLY A 292 -32.73 -7.25 23.84
C GLY A 292 -33.13 -5.82 24.23
N VAL A 293 -32.30 -5.10 24.99
CA VAL A 293 -32.58 -3.73 25.40
C VAL A 293 -32.32 -2.77 24.24
N ARG A 294 -33.31 -1.95 23.94
CA ARG A 294 -33.17 -0.82 23.00
C ARG A 294 -32.84 0.44 23.77
N LEU A 295 -31.63 0.97 23.60
CA LEU A 295 -31.24 2.25 24.22
C LEU A 295 -31.59 3.45 23.35
N LEU A 296 -31.60 3.29 22.03
CA LEU A 296 -31.95 4.31 21.06
C LEU A 296 -32.85 3.72 19.96
N LYS A 297 -33.70 4.55 19.37
CA LYS A 297 -34.45 4.23 18.16
C LYS A 297 -33.51 4.17 16.96
N ALA A 298 -33.88 3.40 15.96
CA ALA A 298 -33.09 3.26 14.73
C ALA A 298 -32.88 4.63 14.05
N GLU A 299 -33.94 5.45 13.99
CA GLU A 299 -33.88 6.78 13.35
C GLU A 299 -32.95 7.73 14.11
N THR A 300 -32.85 7.58 15.43
CA THR A 300 -31.92 8.40 16.24
C THR A 300 -30.48 7.95 16.05
N VAL A 301 -30.24 6.65 15.84
CA VAL A 301 -28.91 6.16 15.42
C VAL A 301 -28.57 6.66 14.00
N ASP A 302 -29.54 6.72 13.09
CA ASP A 302 -29.35 7.31 11.75
C ASP A 302 -28.94 8.79 11.84
N ASP A 303 -29.60 9.57 12.70
CA ASP A 303 -29.22 10.98 12.97
C ASP A 303 -27.78 11.08 13.51
N MET A 304 -27.39 10.17 14.41
CA MET A 304 -26.03 10.06 14.97
C MET A 304 -24.99 9.55 13.97
N LEU A 305 -25.39 9.02 12.81
CA LEU A 305 -24.47 8.55 11.76
C LEU A 305 -24.48 9.47 10.52
N THR A 306 -25.22 10.58 10.59
CA THR A 306 -25.31 11.58 9.52
C THR A 306 -24.28 12.68 9.73
N ASP A 307 -23.63 13.16 8.67
CA ASP A 307 -22.77 14.34 8.75
C ASP A 307 -23.60 15.59 9.10
N GLN A 308 -23.30 16.18 10.26
CA GLN A 308 -24.04 17.30 10.83
C GLN A 308 -23.45 18.65 10.44
N ILE A 309 -22.28 18.68 9.79
CA ILE A 309 -21.58 19.91 9.39
C ILE A 309 -21.02 19.84 7.95
N PRO A 310 -21.83 19.44 6.95
CA PRO A 310 -21.36 19.23 5.58
C PRO A 310 -20.84 20.50 4.89
N ASP A 311 -21.13 21.68 5.44
CA ASP A 311 -20.74 22.99 4.96
C ASP A 311 -19.46 23.54 5.62
N LYS A 312 -18.86 22.80 6.57
CA LYS A 312 -17.69 23.26 7.34
C LYS A 312 -16.37 22.68 6.82
N PRO A 313 -15.25 23.42 6.97
CA PRO A 313 -13.92 22.88 6.66
C PRO A 313 -13.65 21.59 7.45
N ARG A 314 -13.03 20.62 6.78
CA ARG A 314 -12.91 19.25 7.27
C ARG A 314 -11.70 19.09 8.18
N PHE A 315 -11.92 18.50 9.35
CA PHE A 315 -10.92 18.33 10.39
C PHE A 315 -9.68 17.55 9.91
N SER A 316 -9.86 16.52 9.07
CA SER A 316 -8.79 15.65 8.58
C SER A 316 -7.77 16.34 7.65
N ASN A 317 -8.08 17.54 7.15
CA ASN A 317 -7.25 18.23 6.14
C ASN A 317 -6.71 19.58 6.64
N VAL A 318 -7.02 19.97 7.88
CA VAL A 318 -6.54 21.21 8.49
C VAL A 318 -5.51 20.85 9.54
N SER A 319 -4.30 21.40 9.43
CA SER A 319 -3.29 21.18 10.45
C SER A 319 -3.74 21.77 11.79
N VAL A 320 -3.86 20.93 12.81
CA VAL A 320 -4.18 21.35 14.17
C VAL A 320 -2.86 21.68 14.88
N PRO A 321 -2.68 22.93 15.35
CA PRO A 321 -1.52 23.30 16.14
C PRO A 321 -1.43 22.45 17.42
N VAL A 322 -0.23 22.34 17.97
CA VAL A 322 -0.01 21.68 19.26
C VAL A 322 0.66 22.64 20.22
N ALA A 323 -0.09 23.07 21.23
CA ALA A 323 0.39 23.96 22.26
C ALA A 323 1.09 23.22 23.41
N LYS A 324 0.76 21.94 23.64
CA LYS A 324 1.39 21.07 24.65
C LYS A 324 1.88 19.75 24.01
N PRO A 325 3.10 19.72 23.44
CA PRO A 325 3.62 18.59 22.65
C PRO A 325 3.84 17.31 23.46
N GLU A 326 3.81 17.38 24.78
CA GLU A 326 3.84 16.21 25.64
C GLU A 326 2.52 15.42 25.67
N LEU A 327 1.41 16.02 25.20
CA LEU A 327 0.08 15.40 25.16
C LEU A 327 -0.31 14.94 23.75
N ALA A 328 0.06 15.66 22.70
CA ALA A 328 -0.31 15.34 21.33
C ALA A 328 0.79 15.73 20.32
N ASN A 329 0.79 15.09 19.16
CA ASN A 329 1.54 15.49 17.98
C ASN A 329 0.61 16.23 16.99
N PRO A 330 1.14 17.08 16.09
CA PRO A 330 0.34 17.78 15.09
C PRO A 330 -0.46 16.82 14.21
N THR A 331 -1.76 17.09 14.04
CA THR A 331 -2.65 16.37 13.12
C THR A 331 -3.00 17.23 11.91
N PRO A 332 -3.38 16.64 10.75
CA PRO A 332 -3.35 15.21 10.47
C PRO A 332 -1.89 14.70 10.42
N LEU A 333 -1.64 13.50 10.97
CA LEU A 333 -0.30 12.88 10.97
C LEU A 333 0.18 12.52 9.56
N THR A 334 -0.76 12.40 8.63
CA THR A 334 -0.53 12.26 7.20
C THR A 334 -1.63 13.05 6.52
N PRO A 335 -1.31 14.09 5.74
CA PRO A 335 -2.31 14.82 4.97
C PRO A 335 -3.09 13.86 4.09
N MET A 336 -4.42 13.92 4.15
CA MET A 336 -5.26 13.18 3.23
C MET A 336 -5.35 13.93 1.88
N PRO A 337 -5.63 13.24 0.76
CA PRO A 337 -5.86 13.89 -0.53
C PRO A 337 -6.86 15.05 -0.43
N ASP A 338 -6.74 16.07 -1.28
CA ASP A 338 -7.62 17.25 -1.24
C ASP A 338 -9.12 16.89 -1.47
N ASP A 339 -9.38 15.77 -2.14
CA ASP A 339 -10.72 15.20 -2.36
C ASP A 339 -11.17 14.21 -1.28
N HIS A 340 -10.30 13.92 -0.29
CA HIS A 340 -10.65 13.16 0.89
C HIS A 340 -11.44 14.03 1.85
N THR A 341 -12.49 13.42 2.37
CA THR A 341 -13.67 14.13 2.78
C THR A 341 -14.28 13.39 3.98
N GLU A 342 -13.82 13.70 5.20
CA GLU A 342 -14.49 13.30 6.45
C GLU A 342 -15.53 14.34 6.87
N GLY A 343 -16.63 13.86 7.44
CA GLY A 343 -17.68 14.65 8.09
C GLY A 343 -17.68 14.43 9.60
N TRP A 344 -18.53 15.19 10.31
CA TRP A 344 -18.66 15.06 11.77
C TRP A 344 -20.11 14.91 12.17
N SER A 345 -20.41 13.87 12.93
CA SER A 345 -21.76 13.61 13.41
C SER A 345 -21.99 14.09 14.84
N LEU A 346 -22.98 13.55 15.53
CA LEU A 346 -23.29 13.87 16.92
C LEU A 346 -22.27 13.18 17.85
N SER A 347 -21.02 13.68 17.87
CA SER A 347 -19.86 13.38 18.74
C SER A 347 -18.67 12.59 18.16
N PHE A 348 -18.69 12.21 16.88
CA PHE A 348 -17.61 11.43 16.26
C PHE A 348 -17.52 11.66 14.74
N SER A 349 -16.41 11.25 14.14
CA SER A 349 -16.18 11.37 12.69
C SER A 349 -16.97 10.34 11.90
N ILE A 350 -17.37 10.74 10.68
CA ILE A 350 -17.97 9.87 9.65
C ILE A 350 -17.13 10.00 8.38
N ASN A 351 -16.70 8.88 7.79
CA ASN A 351 -16.02 8.90 6.49
C ASN A 351 -17.04 8.95 5.33
N HIS A 352 -16.78 9.72 4.27
CA HIS A 352 -17.70 9.80 3.11
C HIS A 352 -17.35 8.88 1.95
N PHE A 353 -16.23 8.14 2.02
CA PHE A 353 -15.72 7.27 0.95
C PHE A 353 -15.22 5.94 1.54
N LEU A 354 -14.98 4.95 0.68
CA LEU A 354 -14.39 3.68 1.07
C LEU A 354 -12.94 3.89 1.50
N GLU A 355 -12.62 3.61 2.76
CA GLU A 355 -11.26 3.74 3.28
C GLU A 355 -10.33 2.68 2.67
N SER A 356 -9.05 3.00 2.57
CA SER A 356 -8.00 2.03 2.17
C SER A 356 -7.95 0.80 3.08
N THR A 357 -8.46 0.94 4.30
CA THR A 357 -8.60 -0.12 5.29
C THR A 357 -9.78 -1.07 5.02
N GLY A 358 -10.68 -0.74 4.09
CA GLY A 358 -11.90 -1.47 3.75
C GLY A 358 -13.19 -0.95 4.42
N ARG A 359 -13.12 0.08 5.28
CA ARG A 359 -14.33 0.64 5.93
C ARG A 359 -15.20 1.34 4.91
N ALA A 360 -16.47 0.99 4.86
CA ALA A 360 -17.42 1.59 3.95
C ALA A 360 -17.62 3.08 4.24
N ALA A 361 -18.01 3.84 3.21
CA ALA A 361 -18.57 5.18 3.40
C ALA A 361 -19.74 5.14 4.39
N GLY A 362 -19.79 6.10 5.32
CA GLY A 362 -20.76 6.17 6.40
C GLY A 362 -20.35 5.48 7.70
N SER A 363 -19.12 4.96 7.80
CA SER A 363 -18.59 4.38 9.03
C SER A 363 -18.27 5.45 10.06
N ALA A 364 -18.61 5.18 11.32
CA ALA A 364 -18.26 6.03 12.45
C ALA A 364 -16.89 5.65 13.01
N SER A 365 -16.13 6.64 13.47
CA SER A 365 -14.93 6.38 14.27
C SER A 365 -14.54 7.56 15.14
N TRP A 366 -13.81 7.26 16.22
CA TRP A 366 -13.13 8.29 17.00
C TRP A 366 -11.94 7.73 17.76
N GLU A 367 -11.14 8.64 18.30
CA GLU A 367 -9.85 8.35 18.92
C GLU A 367 -9.76 8.88 20.34
N GLY A 368 -9.01 8.19 21.18
CA GLY A 368 -8.68 8.60 22.55
C GLY A 368 -7.22 9.05 22.66
N LEU A 369 -6.98 10.09 23.47
CA LEU A 369 -5.68 10.76 23.60
C LEU A 369 -4.51 9.80 23.88
N ALA A 370 -4.71 8.75 24.69
CA ALA A 370 -3.66 7.78 24.98
C ALA A 370 -3.45 6.74 23.86
N ASN A 371 -3.64 7.14 22.59
CA ASN A 371 -3.62 6.32 21.39
C ASN A 371 -4.61 5.14 21.45
N LEU A 372 -5.89 5.45 21.70
CA LEU A 372 -7.01 4.52 21.55
C LEU A 372 -7.77 4.84 20.24
N PHE A 373 -8.40 3.84 19.64
CA PHE A 373 -9.23 4.01 18.43
C PHE A 373 -10.40 3.06 18.42
N TRP A 374 -11.59 3.56 18.05
CA TRP A 374 -12.75 2.72 17.77
C TRP A 374 -13.37 3.07 16.43
N PHE A 375 -14.05 2.09 15.85
CA PHE A 375 -14.86 2.29 14.65
C PHE A 375 -16.12 1.41 14.67
N ALA A 376 -17.15 1.86 13.94
CA ALA A 376 -18.37 1.14 13.66
C ALA A 376 -18.71 1.27 12.17
N ASP A 377 -18.57 0.19 11.41
CA ASP A 377 -18.97 0.08 10.02
C ASP A 377 -20.26 -0.73 9.92
N ARG A 378 -21.37 0.00 9.89
CA ARG A 378 -22.71 -0.59 9.83
C ARG A 378 -22.95 -1.35 8.52
N LYS A 379 -22.37 -0.90 7.39
CA LYS A 379 -22.55 -1.54 6.08
C LYS A 379 -21.91 -2.93 6.05
N ASN A 380 -20.70 -3.05 6.59
CA ASN A 380 -19.97 -4.31 6.66
C ASN A 380 -20.26 -5.12 7.95
N ASN A 381 -21.15 -4.60 8.82
CA ASN A 381 -21.49 -5.16 10.13
C ASN A 381 -20.24 -5.57 10.93
N ILE A 382 -19.34 -4.61 11.10
CA ILE A 382 -18.07 -4.81 11.80
C ILE A 382 -17.69 -3.56 12.57
N GLY A 383 -17.25 -3.75 13.82
CA GLY A 383 -16.68 -2.71 14.64
C GLY A 383 -15.46 -3.21 15.39
N GLY A 384 -14.69 -2.29 15.94
CA GLY A 384 -13.50 -2.68 16.68
C GLY A 384 -12.95 -1.59 17.58
N ILE A 385 -12.13 -2.03 18.53
CA ILE A 385 -11.42 -1.19 19.50
C ILE A 385 -9.97 -1.62 19.52
N ILE A 386 -9.08 -0.64 19.42
CA ILE A 386 -7.66 -0.77 19.74
C ILE A 386 -7.38 0.14 20.93
N ALA A 387 -6.76 -0.41 21.99
CA ALA A 387 -6.48 0.33 23.20
C ALA A 387 -5.01 0.22 23.61
N SER A 388 -4.40 1.38 23.86
CA SER A 388 -3.07 1.54 24.46
C SER A 388 -3.12 2.66 25.52
N GLN A 389 -1.99 2.93 26.20
CA GLN A 389 -1.88 3.98 27.23
C GLN A 389 -0.55 4.75 27.08
N ILE A 390 -0.41 5.43 25.94
CA ILE A 390 0.85 6.10 25.54
C ILE A 390 0.59 7.53 25.11
N LEU A 391 1.44 8.44 25.58
CA LEU A 391 1.54 9.83 25.14
C LEU A 391 2.89 10.12 24.47
N PRO A 392 2.99 11.15 23.60
CA PRO A 392 1.87 11.96 23.11
C PRO A 392 0.92 11.15 22.20
N TYR A 393 -0.30 11.65 22.03
CA TYR A 393 -1.19 11.19 20.97
C TYR A 393 -0.49 11.33 19.60
N GLY A 394 -0.71 10.38 18.70
CA GLY A 394 -0.19 10.47 17.33
C GLY A 394 1.25 9.97 17.15
N VAL A 395 1.73 9.10 18.03
CA VAL A 395 3.07 8.50 17.91
C VAL A 395 3.07 7.39 16.86
N SER A 396 3.94 7.52 15.85
CA SER A 396 3.99 6.73 14.61
C SER A 396 3.84 5.20 14.74
N MET A 397 4.27 4.60 15.85
CA MET A 397 4.12 3.15 16.08
C MET A 397 2.76 2.76 16.67
N ALA A 398 2.19 3.57 17.56
CA ALA A 398 0.84 3.36 18.06
C ALA A 398 -0.16 3.63 16.92
N THR A 399 0.03 4.71 16.15
CA THR A 399 -0.76 4.99 14.95
C THR A 399 -0.54 4.00 13.81
N ALA A 400 0.64 3.37 13.68
CA ALA A 400 0.81 2.25 12.74
C ALA A 400 0.08 0.95 13.18
N ALA A 401 -0.08 0.72 14.49
CA ALA A 401 -0.95 -0.34 15.02
C ALA A 401 -2.44 0.00 14.83
N LEU A 402 -2.80 1.28 14.97
CA LEU A 402 -4.16 1.81 14.77
C LEU A 402 -4.58 1.81 13.29
N ASN A 403 -3.67 2.16 12.36
CA ASN A 403 -4.05 2.52 10.99
C ASN A 403 -3.79 1.49 9.89
N LYS A 404 -3.09 0.34 10.10
CA LYS A 404 -2.65 -0.47 8.94
C LYS A 404 -2.62 -2.01 9.00
N ARG A 405 -2.80 -2.72 10.12
CA ARG A 405 -2.61 -4.21 10.09
C ARG A 405 -3.74 -5.08 10.67
N PRO A 406 -4.16 -4.94 11.94
CA PRO A 406 -5.24 -5.79 12.47
C PRO A 406 -6.60 -5.42 11.89
N HIS A 407 -6.82 -4.11 11.74
CA HIS A 407 -8.03 -3.52 11.17
C HIS A 407 -8.17 -3.84 9.67
N ASP A 408 -7.10 -3.71 8.89
CA ASP A 408 -7.04 -4.14 7.49
C ASP A 408 -7.40 -5.61 7.34
N LEU A 409 -6.87 -6.47 8.21
CA LEU A 409 -7.12 -7.90 8.13
C LEU A 409 -8.55 -8.24 8.58
N VAL A 410 -9.08 -7.66 9.66
CA VAL A 410 -10.47 -7.90 10.07
C VAL A 410 -11.47 -7.30 9.09
N THR A 411 -11.23 -6.09 8.59
CA THR A 411 -12.12 -5.46 7.62
C THR A 411 -11.99 -6.17 6.27
N LYS A 412 -10.79 -6.44 5.72
CA LYS A 412 -10.66 -7.26 4.50
C LYS A 412 -11.19 -8.69 4.65
N LEU A 413 -11.30 -9.25 5.85
CA LEU A 413 -11.89 -10.58 6.06
C LEU A 413 -13.38 -10.55 6.43
N ALA A 414 -13.89 -9.42 6.92
CA ALA A 414 -15.31 -9.18 7.21
C ALA A 414 -16.05 -8.47 6.06
N SER A 415 -15.30 -7.76 5.21
CA SER A 415 -15.70 -7.00 4.02
C SER A 415 -15.07 -7.56 2.74
N ALA A 416 -14.41 -8.72 2.78
CA ALA A 416 -14.06 -9.42 1.54
C ALA A 416 -15.36 -9.77 0.81
N PRO A 417 -15.62 -9.25 -0.41
CA PRO A 417 -16.15 -10.16 -1.40
C PRO A 417 -15.11 -11.28 -1.50
N LEU A 418 -15.58 -12.53 -1.44
CA LEU A 418 -14.77 -13.75 -1.34
C LEU A 418 -13.65 -13.86 -2.41
N SER A 419 -13.69 -13.04 -3.46
CA SER A 419 -12.66 -12.93 -4.49
C SER A 419 -11.28 -12.48 -4.01
N SER A 420 -11.09 -11.67 -2.95
CA SER A 420 -9.73 -11.22 -2.56
C SER A 420 -8.92 -12.31 -1.82
N ILE A 421 -9.60 -13.18 -1.06
CA ILE A 421 -9.00 -14.32 -0.38
C ILE A 421 -8.59 -15.36 -1.42
N LEU A 422 -9.49 -15.64 -2.36
CA LEU A 422 -9.24 -16.54 -3.47
C LEU A 422 -8.09 -16.06 -4.36
N THR A 423 -8.04 -14.79 -4.79
CA THR A 423 -6.91 -14.24 -5.55
C THR A 423 -5.60 -14.45 -4.81
N SER A 424 -5.59 -14.26 -3.49
CA SER A 424 -4.42 -14.47 -2.65
C SER A 424 -4.02 -15.96 -2.57
N LEU A 425 -4.99 -16.88 -2.49
CA LEU A 425 -4.77 -18.32 -2.44
C LEU A 425 -4.32 -18.90 -3.79
N VAL A 426 -4.93 -18.47 -4.90
CA VAL A 426 -4.51 -18.83 -6.26
C VAL A 426 -3.10 -18.30 -6.51
N THR A 427 -2.81 -17.04 -6.15
CA THR A 427 -1.46 -16.46 -6.27
C THR A 427 -0.44 -17.24 -5.44
N PHE A 428 -0.77 -17.61 -4.20
CA PHE A 428 0.10 -18.40 -3.33
C PHE A 428 0.36 -19.81 -3.89
N ALA A 429 -0.68 -20.51 -4.36
CA ALA A 429 -0.55 -21.83 -4.98
C ALA A 429 0.28 -21.76 -6.27
N PHE A 430 0.06 -20.73 -7.10
CA PHE A 430 0.79 -20.49 -8.34
C PHE A 430 2.28 -20.19 -8.09
N GLN A 431 2.59 -19.33 -7.12
CA GLN A 431 3.97 -19.01 -6.76
C GLN A 431 4.69 -20.23 -6.17
N SER A 432 4.06 -20.95 -5.24
CA SER A 432 4.64 -22.13 -4.61
C SER A 432 4.89 -23.27 -5.61
N SER A 433 3.95 -23.53 -6.53
CA SER A 433 4.13 -24.51 -7.62
C SER A 433 5.18 -24.08 -8.64
N THR A 434 5.27 -22.80 -8.97
CA THR A 434 6.30 -22.23 -9.86
C THR A 434 7.70 -22.34 -9.25
N VAL A 435 7.85 -22.05 -7.95
CA VAL A 435 9.13 -22.21 -7.24
C VAL A 435 9.52 -23.68 -7.22
N LEU A 436 8.61 -24.58 -6.87
CA LEU A 436 8.87 -26.02 -6.87
C LEU A 436 9.24 -26.53 -8.29
N TYR A 437 8.52 -26.10 -9.32
CA TYR A 437 8.82 -26.41 -10.71
C TYR A 437 10.23 -25.95 -11.11
N LYS A 438 10.62 -24.70 -10.78
CA LYS A 438 11.96 -24.18 -11.05
C LYS A 438 13.04 -24.97 -10.32
N THR A 439 12.79 -25.34 -9.06
CA THR A 439 13.69 -26.17 -8.25
C THR A 439 13.86 -27.56 -8.87
N VAL A 440 12.76 -28.25 -9.21
CA VAL A 440 12.81 -29.58 -9.86
C VAL A 440 13.46 -29.50 -11.24
N ARG A 441 13.19 -28.45 -12.03
CA ARG A 441 13.78 -28.21 -13.36
C ARG A 441 15.29 -28.01 -13.31
N SER A 442 15.82 -27.48 -12.20
CA SER A 442 17.25 -27.22 -12.04
C SER A 442 18.10 -28.50 -11.92
N PHE A 443 17.49 -29.64 -11.58
CA PHE A 443 18.18 -30.93 -11.49
C PHE A 443 18.23 -31.65 -12.84
N LYS A 444 19.40 -32.13 -13.23
CA LYS A 444 19.57 -33.04 -14.40
C LYS A 444 19.34 -34.48 -13.93
N THR A 445 18.24 -35.12 -14.35
CA THR A 445 17.89 -36.49 -13.93
C THR A 445 17.44 -37.38 -15.08
N GLN A 446 17.80 -38.67 -15.01
CA GLN A 446 17.32 -39.74 -15.91
C GLN A 446 16.17 -40.56 -15.29
N ASP A 447 15.70 -40.19 -14.10
CA ASP A 447 14.55 -40.84 -13.46
C ASP A 447 13.22 -40.48 -14.15
N ALA A 448 12.38 -41.49 -14.37
CA ALA A 448 11.11 -41.33 -15.09
C ALA A 448 10.05 -40.59 -14.26
N ASN A 449 9.97 -40.86 -12.96
CA ASN A 449 8.99 -40.23 -12.06
C ASN A 449 9.32 -38.76 -11.84
N ALA A 450 10.60 -38.40 -11.86
CA ALA A 450 11.07 -37.02 -11.83
C ALA A 450 10.66 -36.19 -13.06
N ARG A 451 10.77 -36.78 -14.25
CA ARG A 451 10.36 -36.13 -15.50
C ARG A 451 8.84 -35.96 -15.56
N ALA A 452 8.11 -36.93 -15.05
CA ALA A 452 6.66 -36.87 -14.98
C ALA A 452 6.19 -35.82 -13.96
N LEU A 453 6.80 -35.76 -12.76
CA LEU A 453 6.56 -34.69 -11.78
C LEU A 453 6.84 -33.30 -12.34
N LYS A 454 7.91 -33.14 -13.15
CA LYS A 454 8.21 -31.88 -13.84
C LYS A 454 7.09 -31.49 -14.83
N THR A 455 6.49 -32.47 -15.49
CA THR A 455 5.40 -32.25 -16.46
C THR A 455 4.11 -31.86 -15.72
N GLU A 456 3.75 -32.60 -14.66
CA GLU A 456 2.57 -32.32 -13.83
C GLU A 456 2.65 -30.96 -13.12
N LEU A 457 3.83 -30.56 -12.65
CA LEU A 457 4.04 -29.22 -12.08
C LEU A 457 3.92 -28.11 -13.14
N ASN A 458 4.30 -28.38 -14.39
CA ASN A 458 4.14 -27.42 -15.49
C ASN A 458 2.65 -27.24 -15.84
N ASP A 459 1.91 -28.34 -15.89
CA ASP A 459 0.47 -28.32 -16.18
C ASP A 459 -0.30 -27.64 -15.04
N LEU A 460 0.05 -27.93 -13.78
CA LEU A 460 -0.49 -27.23 -12.61
C LEU A 460 -0.22 -25.72 -12.65
N THR A 461 0.99 -25.30 -13.04
CA THR A 461 1.28 -23.86 -13.18
C THR A 461 0.44 -23.20 -14.28
N GLY A 462 0.16 -23.90 -15.39
CA GLY A 462 -0.71 -23.40 -16.45
C GLY A 462 -2.17 -23.24 -16.01
N VAL A 463 -2.70 -24.22 -15.27
CA VAL A 463 -4.06 -24.19 -14.72
C VAL A 463 -4.22 -23.08 -13.67
N LEU A 464 -3.28 -22.96 -12.74
CA LEU A 464 -3.31 -21.92 -11.71
C LEU A 464 -3.12 -20.51 -12.28
N HIS A 465 -2.37 -20.36 -13.37
CA HIS A 465 -2.25 -19.09 -14.08
C HIS A 465 -3.56 -18.68 -14.75
N SER A 466 -4.23 -19.62 -15.42
CA SER A 466 -5.53 -19.39 -16.06
C SER A 466 -6.62 -19.08 -15.04
N LEU A 467 -6.61 -19.76 -13.89
CA LEU A 467 -7.49 -19.47 -12.77
C LEU A 467 -7.20 -18.09 -12.18
N LEU A 468 -5.93 -17.70 -12.05
CA LEU A 468 -5.54 -16.37 -11.55
C LEU A 468 -6.05 -15.26 -12.46
N GLU A 469 -5.91 -15.42 -13.78
CA GLU A 469 -6.48 -14.50 -14.77
C GLU A 469 -8.01 -14.44 -14.66
N THR A 470 -8.67 -15.59 -14.47
CA THR A 470 -10.13 -15.66 -14.36
C THR A 470 -10.64 -14.95 -13.10
N VAL A 471 -10.05 -15.23 -11.93
CA VAL A 471 -10.43 -14.59 -10.67
C VAL A 471 -10.13 -13.09 -10.67
N THR A 472 -9.04 -12.68 -11.33
CA THR A 472 -8.66 -11.26 -11.44
C THR A 472 -9.59 -10.49 -12.38
N ASN A 473 -10.03 -11.11 -13.47
CA ASN A 473 -10.88 -10.47 -14.48
C ASN A 473 -12.38 -10.54 -14.17
N TYR A 474 -12.81 -11.46 -13.28
CA TYR A 474 -14.22 -11.67 -12.93
C TYR A 474 -14.39 -11.81 -11.40
N PRO A 475 -14.23 -10.72 -10.62
CA PRO A 475 -14.24 -10.74 -9.15
C PRO A 475 -15.62 -11.03 -8.51
N GLU A 476 -16.67 -11.13 -9.33
CA GLU A 476 -18.06 -11.36 -8.93
C GLU A 476 -18.42 -12.86 -8.87
N ILE A 477 -17.56 -13.75 -9.38
CA ILE A 477 -17.78 -15.21 -9.41
C ILE A 477 -17.30 -15.84 -8.09
N ASN A 478 -18.12 -16.71 -7.48
CA ASN A 478 -17.84 -17.32 -6.18
C ASN A 478 -17.05 -18.64 -6.29
N PHE A 479 -15.74 -18.59 -5.99
CA PHE A 479 -14.89 -19.81 -5.94
C PHE A 479 -14.51 -20.30 -4.54
N ASP A 480 -15.37 -20.13 -3.53
CA ASP A 480 -15.13 -20.58 -2.15
C ASP A 480 -14.74 -22.06 -2.05
N SER A 481 -15.27 -22.88 -2.95
CA SER A 481 -15.01 -24.32 -3.05
C SER A 481 -13.53 -24.65 -3.33
N LEU A 482 -12.78 -23.69 -3.90
CA LEU A 482 -11.38 -23.83 -4.26
C LEU A 482 -10.42 -23.37 -3.16
N GLU A 483 -10.88 -22.67 -2.12
CA GLU A 483 -10.00 -22.12 -1.08
C GLU A 483 -9.15 -23.19 -0.39
N LEU A 484 -9.79 -24.26 0.09
CA LEU A 484 -9.11 -25.35 0.79
C LEU A 484 -8.22 -26.18 -0.16
N PRO A 485 -8.66 -26.56 -1.38
CA PRO A 485 -7.79 -27.15 -2.40
C PRO A 485 -6.56 -26.30 -2.74
N LEU A 486 -6.72 -24.98 -2.93
CA LEU A 486 -5.63 -24.07 -3.30
C LEU A 486 -4.65 -23.85 -2.15
N LEU A 487 -5.15 -23.68 -0.92
CA LEU A 487 -4.32 -23.57 0.27
C LEU A 487 -3.51 -24.85 0.50
N ARG A 488 -4.14 -26.02 0.35
CA ARG A 488 -3.47 -27.32 0.46
C ARG A 488 -2.43 -27.51 -0.64
N CYS A 489 -2.77 -27.19 -1.89
CA CYS A 489 -1.86 -27.21 -3.03
C CYS A 489 -0.61 -26.35 -2.75
N GLY A 490 -0.79 -25.10 -2.36
CA GLY A 490 0.31 -24.18 -2.08
C GLY A 490 1.19 -24.64 -0.91
N LYS A 491 0.59 -25.02 0.23
CA LYS A 491 1.34 -25.53 1.39
C LYS A 491 2.12 -26.80 1.05
N THR A 492 1.51 -27.73 0.33
CA THR A 492 2.18 -28.99 -0.02
C THR A 492 3.30 -28.79 -1.04
N CYS A 493 3.16 -27.89 -2.01
CA CYS A 493 4.27 -27.50 -2.89
C CYS A 493 5.43 -26.85 -2.11
N GLU A 494 5.12 -26.00 -1.12
CA GLU A 494 6.12 -25.32 -0.29
C GLU A 494 6.84 -26.29 0.67
N GLU A 495 6.10 -27.16 1.36
CA GLU A 495 6.65 -28.18 2.26
C GLU A 495 7.56 -29.16 1.52
N TYR A 496 7.14 -29.59 0.33
CA TYR A 496 7.92 -30.47 -0.52
C TYR A 496 9.16 -29.76 -1.08
N GLY A 497 9.04 -28.47 -1.45
CA GLY A 497 10.18 -27.63 -1.82
C GLY A 497 11.20 -27.47 -0.68
N LYS A 498 10.73 -27.27 0.56
CA LYS A 498 11.57 -27.20 1.78
C LYS A 498 12.20 -28.55 2.13
N LEU A 499 11.54 -29.66 1.82
CA LEU A 499 12.11 -31.01 1.95
C LEU A 499 13.25 -31.20 0.96
N ILE A 500 13.04 -30.87 -0.33
CA ILE A 500 14.08 -30.91 -1.37
C ILE A 500 15.28 -30.06 -0.92
N ALA A 501 15.05 -28.82 -0.46
CA ALA A 501 16.10 -27.93 0.00
C ALA A 501 16.89 -28.48 1.21
N ARG A 502 16.22 -29.18 2.15
CA ARG A 502 16.86 -29.84 3.30
C ARG A 502 17.69 -31.06 2.90
N CYS A 503 17.17 -31.90 2.01
CA CYS A 503 17.89 -33.07 1.49
C CYS A 503 19.14 -32.67 0.69
N THR A 504 19.15 -31.47 0.09
CA THR A 504 20.32 -30.93 -0.64
C THR A 504 21.34 -30.19 0.24
N LYS A 505 21.06 -29.97 1.53
CA LYS A 505 21.91 -29.14 2.42
C LYS A 505 23.22 -29.81 2.86
N HIS A 506 23.38 -31.12 2.61
CA HIS A 506 24.55 -31.92 3.03
C HIS A 506 25.26 -32.68 1.90
N SER A 507 24.96 -32.40 0.62
CA SER A 507 25.71 -33.00 -0.49
C SER A 507 27.06 -32.30 -0.69
N ASN A 508 28.09 -32.74 0.05
CA ASN A 508 29.48 -32.27 -0.09
C ASN A 508 30.20 -32.86 -1.33
N GLY A 509 29.53 -32.89 -2.49
CA GLY A 509 30.11 -33.38 -3.75
C GLY A 509 29.65 -32.53 -4.92
N THR A 510 30.52 -32.32 -5.91
CA THR A 510 30.43 -31.36 -7.03
C THR A 510 29.23 -31.52 -7.97
N ARG A 511 28.26 -32.41 -7.70
CA ARG A 511 26.91 -32.43 -8.30
C ARG A 511 25.90 -33.03 -7.30
N PRO A 512 24.77 -32.37 -6.97
CA PRO A 512 23.70 -33.01 -6.22
C PRO A 512 23.07 -34.11 -7.10
N SER A 513 23.13 -35.35 -6.62
CA SER A 513 22.57 -36.52 -7.31
C SER A 513 21.10 -36.67 -6.92
N PHE A 514 20.21 -36.65 -7.92
CA PHE A 514 18.77 -36.87 -7.76
C PHE A 514 18.41 -38.24 -7.12
N ARG A 515 19.36 -39.20 -7.08
CA ARG A 515 19.16 -40.53 -6.47
C ARG A 515 19.06 -40.50 -4.94
N ASP A 516 19.69 -39.54 -4.27
CA ASP A 516 19.67 -39.46 -2.79
C ASP A 516 18.28 -39.07 -2.25
N TRP A 517 17.44 -38.51 -3.13
CA TRP A 517 16.11 -38.00 -2.85
C TRP A 517 14.99 -39.05 -2.98
N ILE A 518 15.12 -40.02 -3.89
CA ILE A 518 14.12 -41.10 -4.07
C ILE A 518 14.05 -42.04 -2.85
N GLY A 519 15.08 -42.04 -2.00
CA GLY A 519 15.17 -42.94 -0.85
C GLY A 519 14.50 -42.48 0.45
N GLN A 520 13.96 -41.25 0.55
CA GLN A 520 13.39 -40.74 1.80
C GLN A 520 11.88 -40.53 1.73
N GLN A 521 11.16 -41.31 2.54
CA GLN A 521 9.69 -41.30 2.65
C GLN A 521 9.17 -39.94 3.11
N TYR A 522 8.25 -39.36 2.34
CA TYR A 522 7.40 -38.25 2.79
C TYR A 522 6.08 -38.83 3.27
N LEU A 523 5.70 -38.61 4.54
CA LEU A 523 4.42 -39.05 5.10
C LEU A 523 4.08 -40.55 4.87
N LYS A 524 5.06 -41.45 5.06
CA LYS A 524 4.95 -42.91 4.82
C LYS A 524 4.70 -43.33 3.37
N GLY A 525 4.75 -42.40 2.41
CA GLY A 525 4.58 -42.63 0.97
C GLY A 525 5.80 -42.25 0.12
N ASP A 526 5.81 -42.65 -1.14
CA ASP A 526 6.85 -42.36 -2.13
C ASP A 526 6.48 -41.19 -3.08
N ILE A 527 7.34 -40.86 -4.04
CA ILE A 527 7.12 -39.78 -5.03
C ILE A 527 5.81 -39.95 -5.82
N THR A 528 5.33 -41.17 -5.97
CA THR A 528 4.10 -41.54 -6.67
C THR A 528 2.88 -41.05 -5.89
N ASP A 529 2.87 -41.20 -4.56
CA ASP A 529 1.78 -40.72 -3.70
C ASP A 529 1.61 -39.18 -3.76
N PHE A 530 2.71 -38.45 -3.90
CA PHE A 530 2.71 -36.99 -4.07
C PHE A 530 2.17 -36.58 -5.46
N ARG A 531 2.51 -37.35 -6.50
CA ARG A 531 2.02 -37.13 -7.87
C ARG A 531 0.53 -37.43 -8.00
N ASP A 532 0.05 -38.49 -7.37
CA ASP A 532 -1.37 -38.85 -7.36
C ASP A 532 -2.21 -37.78 -6.64
N MET A 533 -1.67 -37.18 -5.59
CA MET A 533 -2.29 -36.05 -4.89
C MET A 533 -2.33 -34.77 -5.75
N LEU A 534 -1.26 -34.46 -6.49
CA LEU A 534 -1.22 -33.33 -7.43
C LEU A 534 -2.20 -33.52 -8.60
N ALA A 535 -2.28 -34.73 -9.16
CA ALA A 535 -3.22 -35.07 -10.22
C ALA A 535 -4.69 -34.94 -9.78
N GLY A 536 -5.00 -35.34 -8.54
CA GLY A 536 -6.33 -35.12 -7.93
C GLY A 536 -6.65 -33.63 -7.75
N THR A 537 -5.66 -32.81 -7.42
CA THR A 537 -5.81 -31.36 -7.25
C THR A 537 -6.01 -30.63 -8.58
N ILE A 538 -5.26 -30.98 -9.63
CA ILE A 538 -5.45 -30.48 -11.00
C ILE A 538 -6.85 -30.81 -11.50
N THR A 539 -7.33 -32.02 -11.22
CA THR A 539 -8.67 -32.47 -11.60
C THR A 539 -9.76 -31.69 -10.85
N ALA A 540 -9.58 -31.37 -9.57
CA ALA A 540 -10.53 -30.56 -8.79
C ALA A 540 -10.60 -29.09 -9.27
N VAL A 541 -9.46 -28.47 -9.58
CA VAL A 541 -9.39 -27.09 -10.08
C VAL A 541 -9.98 -26.96 -11.49
N THR A 542 -9.79 -27.97 -12.35
CA THR A 542 -10.30 -27.96 -13.73
C THR A 542 -11.80 -28.32 -13.81
N ARG A 543 -12.33 -29.03 -12.81
CA ARG A 543 -13.74 -29.45 -12.75
C ARG A 543 -14.66 -28.35 -12.16
N ASN A 544 -14.17 -27.49 -11.26
CA ASN A 544 -14.98 -26.46 -10.61
C ASN A 544 -15.14 -25.13 -11.40
N VAL A 545 -14.20 -24.77 -12.30
CA VAL A 545 -14.34 -23.57 -13.15
C VAL A 545 -15.48 -23.69 -14.18
N ILE A 546 -15.91 -24.93 -14.48
CA ILE A 546 -17.08 -25.21 -15.33
C ILE A 546 -18.38 -25.25 -14.51
N ASP A 547 -18.30 -25.45 -13.19
CA ASP A 547 -19.46 -25.56 -12.32
C ASP A 547 -19.98 -24.19 -11.84
N GLU A 548 -19.17 -23.13 -11.73
CA GLU A 548 -19.66 -21.81 -11.27
C GLU A 548 -20.35 -20.96 -12.36
N TYR A 549 -20.20 -21.32 -13.64
CA TYR A 549 -21.11 -20.81 -14.69
C TYR A 549 -22.54 -21.36 -14.54
N LYS A 550 -22.74 -22.43 -13.74
CA LYS A 550 -24.05 -23.00 -13.44
C LYS A 550 -24.77 -22.22 -12.32
N ASP A 551 -24.04 -21.67 -11.35
CA ASP A 551 -24.65 -21.00 -10.19
C ASP A 551 -25.32 -19.66 -10.56
N MET A 552 -24.77 -18.91 -11.52
CA MET A 552 -25.41 -17.69 -12.05
C MET A 552 -26.72 -17.99 -12.82
N ILE A 553 -26.82 -19.19 -13.40
CA ILE A 553 -28.04 -19.73 -14.03
C ILE A 553 -29.03 -20.16 -12.94
N ASP A 554 -28.54 -20.71 -11.82
CA ASP A 554 -29.34 -21.11 -10.66
C ASP A 554 -29.94 -19.90 -9.91
N ASP A 555 -29.23 -18.76 -9.81
CA ASP A 555 -29.74 -17.53 -9.19
C ASP A 555 -30.83 -16.85 -10.04
N THR A 556 -30.66 -16.86 -11.36
CA THR A 556 -31.71 -16.43 -12.31
C THR A 556 -32.92 -17.37 -12.25
N THR A 557 -32.67 -18.66 -11.99
CA THR A 557 -33.70 -19.69 -11.76
C THR A 557 -34.45 -19.47 -10.44
N ALA A 558 -33.77 -19.03 -9.38
CA ALA A 558 -34.37 -18.72 -8.08
C ALA A 558 -35.28 -17.49 -8.11
N ASP A 559 -34.92 -16.47 -8.91
CA ASP A 559 -35.76 -15.30 -9.17
C ASP A 559 -37.06 -15.66 -9.93
N LEU A 560 -36.98 -16.60 -10.88
CA LEU A 560 -38.15 -17.15 -11.59
C LEU A 560 -39.00 -18.07 -10.67
N GLN A 561 -38.39 -18.82 -9.75
CA GLN A 561 -39.07 -19.61 -8.71
C GLN A 561 -39.87 -18.74 -7.74
N ARG A 562 -39.35 -17.57 -7.34
CA ARG A 562 -40.10 -16.60 -6.52
C ARG A 562 -41.32 -16.02 -7.24
N HIS A 563 -41.25 -15.87 -8.56
CA HIS A 563 -42.40 -15.44 -9.36
C HIS A 563 -43.46 -16.56 -9.47
N MET A 564 -43.02 -17.82 -9.56
CA MET A 564 -43.89 -19.00 -9.58
C MET A 564 -44.63 -19.19 -8.24
N GLN A 565 -43.96 -18.97 -7.10
CA GLN A 565 -44.58 -19.06 -5.76
C GLN A 565 -45.77 -18.11 -5.57
N ARG A 566 -45.74 -16.91 -6.17
CA ARG A 566 -46.85 -15.94 -6.13
C ARG A 566 -48.07 -16.38 -6.94
N LEU A 567 -47.88 -17.21 -7.96
CA LEU A 567 -48.97 -17.80 -8.75
C LEU A 567 -49.58 -19.01 -8.02
N ASP A 568 -48.74 -19.78 -7.31
CA ASP A 568 -49.11 -20.93 -6.49
C ASP A 568 -49.90 -20.57 -5.23
N GLU A 569 -49.53 -19.52 -4.51
CA GLU A 569 -50.30 -19.00 -3.36
C GLU A 569 -51.72 -18.58 -3.76
N ARG A 570 -51.87 -18.09 -5.00
CA ARG A 570 -53.15 -17.68 -5.57
C ARG A 570 -54.05 -18.87 -5.89
N ALA A 571 -53.47 -19.99 -6.35
CA ALA A 571 -54.18 -21.25 -6.54
C ALA A 571 -54.59 -21.92 -5.21
N ARG A 572 -53.74 -21.82 -4.18
CA ARG A 572 -53.99 -22.37 -2.83
C ARG A 572 -55.06 -21.61 -2.03
N SER A 573 -55.32 -20.34 -2.36
CA SER A 573 -56.40 -19.55 -1.71
C SER A 573 -57.83 -20.04 -2.00
N LEU A 574 -58.01 -20.96 -2.96
CA LEU A 574 -59.32 -21.44 -3.41
C LEU A 574 -59.72 -22.82 -2.83
N ALA A 575 -58.96 -23.37 -1.89
CA ALA A 575 -59.30 -24.63 -1.23
C ALA A 575 -59.68 -24.38 0.24
N ILE A 576 -60.96 -24.48 0.58
CA ILE A 576 -61.47 -24.64 1.96
C ILE A 576 -62.13 -26.03 2.10
N PRO A 577 -62.07 -26.66 3.29
CA PRO A 577 -61.88 -28.12 3.48
C PRO A 577 -63.19 -28.76 4.05
N PRO A 578 -63.29 -30.03 4.58
CA PRO A 578 -62.41 -30.63 5.60
C PRO A 578 -62.17 -32.16 5.57
N ALA A 579 -61.22 -32.56 6.42
CA ALA A 579 -61.18 -33.76 7.26
C ALA A 579 -60.35 -34.99 6.82
N GLU A 580 -59.40 -35.26 7.73
CA GLU A 580 -58.79 -36.54 8.14
C GLU A 580 -57.70 -37.18 7.26
N SER A 581 -56.61 -37.50 7.96
CA SER A 581 -55.27 -37.92 7.58
C SER A 581 -55.18 -39.26 6.84
N VAL A 582 -54.29 -39.38 5.85
CA VAL A 582 -53.17 -40.36 5.74
C VAL A 582 -52.22 -39.90 4.62
N GLU A 583 -50.91 -39.93 4.88
CA GLU A 583 -49.78 -39.53 4.02
C GLU A 583 -49.42 -40.57 2.92
N SER A 584 -48.72 -40.09 1.89
CA SER A 584 -47.69 -40.82 1.10
C SER A 584 -47.99 -41.38 -0.31
N ASP A 585 -49.00 -40.90 -1.05
CA ASP A 585 -49.25 -41.37 -2.45
C ASP A 585 -49.21 -40.27 -3.54
N SER A 586 -48.78 -39.04 -3.20
CA SER A 586 -48.72 -37.93 -4.17
C SER A 586 -47.35 -37.66 -4.78
N THR A 587 -46.28 -38.27 -4.25
CA THR A 587 -44.89 -37.91 -4.57
C THR A 587 -44.36 -38.53 -5.87
N ASP A 588 -44.69 -39.78 -6.18
CA ASP A 588 -44.17 -40.47 -7.38
C ASP A 588 -44.88 -40.01 -8.68
N TRP A 589 -46.15 -39.60 -8.59
CA TRP A 589 -46.88 -38.99 -9.71
C TRP A 589 -46.36 -37.59 -10.05
N LEU A 590 -46.00 -36.82 -9.02
CA LEU A 590 -45.46 -35.46 -9.18
C LEU A 590 -44.06 -35.51 -9.78
N ALA A 591 -43.21 -36.44 -9.34
CA ALA A 591 -41.84 -36.60 -9.85
C ALA A 591 -41.80 -36.96 -11.35
N LEU A 592 -42.69 -37.86 -11.81
CA LEU A 592 -42.78 -38.21 -13.23
C LEU A 592 -43.39 -37.09 -14.10
N PHE A 593 -44.34 -36.32 -13.56
CA PHE A 593 -44.89 -35.14 -14.26
C PHE A 593 -43.83 -34.02 -14.36
N GLU A 594 -43.04 -33.83 -13.32
CA GLU A 594 -41.89 -32.92 -13.28
C GLU A 594 -40.77 -33.34 -14.25
N GLU A 595 -40.48 -34.65 -14.37
CA GLU A 595 -39.51 -35.18 -15.35
C GLU A 595 -39.98 -34.93 -16.80
N LYS A 596 -41.28 -35.07 -17.07
CA LYS A 596 -41.90 -34.80 -18.37
C LYS A 596 -41.87 -33.31 -18.72
N GLU A 597 -42.26 -32.43 -17.80
CA GLU A 597 -42.24 -30.98 -18.00
C GLU A 597 -40.81 -30.43 -18.13
N SER A 598 -39.85 -31.02 -17.41
CA SER A 598 -38.41 -30.73 -17.54
C SER A 598 -37.89 -31.09 -18.93
N THR A 599 -38.25 -32.28 -19.44
CA THR A 599 -37.86 -32.71 -20.79
C THR A 599 -38.48 -31.83 -21.89
N ARG A 600 -39.74 -31.40 -21.71
CA ARG A 600 -40.44 -30.50 -22.63
C ARG A 600 -39.82 -29.09 -22.66
N LYS A 601 -39.42 -28.55 -21.50
CA LYS A 601 -38.71 -27.26 -21.38
C LYS A 601 -37.31 -27.34 -22.01
N GLY A 602 -36.57 -28.43 -21.80
CA GLY A 602 -35.27 -28.65 -22.45
C GLY A 602 -35.35 -28.60 -23.98
N LEU A 603 -36.40 -29.18 -24.56
CA LEU A 603 -36.67 -29.12 -26.00
C LEU A 603 -36.99 -27.71 -26.53
N GLN A 604 -37.76 -26.93 -25.78
CA GLN A 604 -38.05 -25.52 -26.12
C GLN A 604 -36.77 -24.68 -26.11
N ILE A 605 -35.92 -24.87 -25.11
CA ILE A 605 -34.63 -24.18 -24.96
C ILE A 605 -33.70 -24.51 -26.14
N CYS A 606 -33.58 -25.77 -26.53
CA CYS A 606 -32.78 -26.14 -27.72
C CYS A 606 -33.28 -25.49 -29.02
N THR A 607 -34.60 -25.30 -29.14
CA THR A 607 -35.23 -24.68 -30.32
C THR A 607 -34.98 -23.16 -30.34
N GLU A 608 -35.14 -22.47 -29.21
CA GLU A 608 -34.91 -21.02 -29.10
C GLU A 608 -33.43 -20.64 -29.28
N LEU A 609 -32.51 -21.46 -28.75
CA LEU A 609 -31.07 -21.30 -28.95
C LEU A 609 -30.67 -21.52 -30.42
N SER A 610 -31.25 -22.52 -31.09
CA SER A 610 -30.99 -22.72 -32.52
C SER A 610 -31.46 -21.53 -33.37
N LEU A 611 -32.62 -20.96 -33.06
CA LEU A 611 -33.16 -19.77 -33.75
C LEU A 611 -32.31 -18.51 -33.52
N HIS A 612 -31.76 -18.33 -32.32
CA HIS A 612 -30.87 -17.21 -32.00
C HIS A 612 -29.49 -17.34 -32.68
N ILE A 613 -28.94 -18.55 -32.75
CA ILE A 613 -27.70 -18.81 -33.49
C ILE A 613 -27.90 -18.53 -34.98
N GLU A 614 -29.05 -18.92 -35.56
CA GLU A 614 -29.41 -18.61 -36.94
C GLU A 614 -29.54 -17.10 -37.19
N ALA A 615 -30.14 -16.36 -36.26
CA ALA A 615 -30.25 -14.90 -36.35
C ALA A 615 -28.85 -14.23 -36.32
N LEU A 616 -27.95 -14.69 -35.43
CA LEU A 616 -26.58 -14.19 -35.30
C LEU A 616 -25.71 -14.50 -36.53
N GLU A 617 -25.83 -15.70 -37.10
CA GLU A 617 -25.18 -16.07 -38.36
C GLU A 617 -25.67 -15.21 -39.54
N SER A 618 -26.93 -14.80 -39.53
CA SER A 618 -27.56 -13.99 -40.59
C SER A 618 -27.18 -12.49 -40.53
N THR A 619 -26.86 -11.97 -39.34
CA THR A 619 -26.48 -10.55 -39.13
C THR A 619 -25.02 -10.22 -39.41
N SER A 620 -24.15 -11.23 -39.47
CA SER A 620 -22.77 -11.05 -39.97
C SER A 620 -22.82 -10.85 -41.48
N SER A 621 -22.33 -9.74 -42.02
CA SER A 621 -22.17 -9.57 -43.48
C SER A 621 -20.75 -9.13 -43.78
N GLU A 622 -19.94 -10.04 -44.34
CA GLU A 622 -18.60 -9.68 -44.79
C GLU A 622 -18.67 -8.66 -45.94
N ASN A 623 -17.91 -7.59 -45.80
CA ASN A 623 -17.72 -6.62 -46.87
C ASN A 623 -16.98 -7.31 -48.04
N PRO A 624 -17.51 -7.30 -49.28
CA PRO A 624 -16.99 -8.08 -50.41
C PRO A 624 -15.50 -7.89 -50.70
N GLN A 625 -14.97 -6.71 -50.34
CA GLN A 625 -13.56 -6.34 -50.48
C GLN A 625 -12.60 -7.15 -49.58
N PHE A 626 -13.10 -7.74 -48.47
CA PHE A 626 -12.32 -8.49 -47.49
C PHE A 626 -12.66 -9.98 -47.43
N SER A 627 -13.58 -10.46 -48.29
CA SER A 627 -14.04 -11.87 -48.39
C SER A 627 -12.93 -12.92 -48.63
N LYS A 628 -11.70 -12.47 -48.94
CA LYS A 628 -10.53 -13.33 -49.19
C LYS A 628 -9.47 -13.29 -48.08
N GLN A 629 -9.67 -12.52 -47.01
CA GLN A 629 -8.80 -12.48 -45.82
C GLN A 629 -9.50 -13.14 -44.62
N PRO A 630 -8.76 -13.77 -43.68
CA PRO A 630 -9.37 -14.29 -42.45
C PRO A 630 -9.90 -13.12 -41.62
N SER A 631 -11.22 -13.04 -41.47
CA SER A 631 -11.91 -12.05 -40.66
C SER A 631 -12.36 -12.67 -39.33
N ALA A 632 -12.57 -11.83 -38.31
CA ALA A 632 -13.20 -12.25 -37.06
C ALA A 632 -14.59 -12.87 -37.31
N ASP A 633 -15.33 -12.38 -38.31
CA ASP A 633 -16.63 -12.89 -38.74
C ASP A 633 -16.60 -14.36 -39.16
N LYS A 634 -15.53 -14.79 -39.85
CA LYS A 634 -15.38 -16.18 -40.30
C LYS A 634 -15.09 -17.15 -39.16
N TYR A 635 -14.36 -16.69 -38.14
CA TYR A 635 -14.13 -17.43 -36.90
C TYR A 635 -15.41 -17.52 -36.06
N ILE A 636 -16.14 -16.41 -35.94
CA ILE A 636 -17.41 -16.35 -35.21
C ILE A 636 -18.45 -17.30 -35.84
N ARG A 637 -18.59 -17.30 -37.18
CA ARG A 637 -19.48 -18.23 -37.89
C ARG A 637 -19.09 -19.70 -37.71
N SER A 638 -17.80 -20.04 -37.70
CA SER A 638 -17.39 -21.45 -37.54
C SER A 638 -17.65 -21.96 -36.12
N SER A 639 -17.43 -21.12 -35.11
CA SER A 639 -17.76 -21.42 -33.71
C SER A 639 -19.27 -21.52 -33.49
N LEU A 640 -20.07 -20.63 -34.07
CA LEU A 640 -21.54 -20.67 -34.02
C LEU A 640 -22.11 -21.93 -34.69
N SER A 641 -21.56 -22.33 -35.84
CA SER A 641 -21.97 -23.55 -36.54
C SER A 641 -21.69 -24.82 -35.72
N SER A 642 -20.56 -24.86 -35.02
CA SER A 642 -20.20 -25.98 -34.13
C SER A 642 -21.13 -26.06 -32.91
N ALA A 643 -21.51 -24.92 -32.34
CA ALA A 643 -22.50 -24.84 -31.27
C ALA A 643 -23.90 -25.31 -31.74
N LYS A 644 -24.33 -24.94 -32.95
CA LYS A 644 -25.60 -25.37 -33.55
C LYS A 644 -25.70 -26.89 -33.68
N SER A 645 -24.62 -27.55 -34.13
CA SER A 645 -24.56 -29.01 -34.25
C SER A 645 -24.72 -29.72 -32.89
N SER A 646 -24.09 -29.16 -31.86
CA SER A 646 -24.17 -29.69 -30.49
C SER A 646 -25.57 -29.56 -29.90
N ILE A 647 -26.26 -28.45 -30.15
CA ILE A 647 -27.65 -28.21 -29.70
C ILE A 647 -28.63 -29.15 -30.40
N SER A 648 -28.50 -29.37 -31.71
CA SER A 648 -29.36 -30.32 -32.45
C SER A 648 -29.22 -31.76 -31.95
N THR A 649 -28.01 -32.14 -31.54
CA THR A 649 -27.74 -33.46 -30.95
C THR A 649 -28.41 -33.60 -29.57
N LEU A 650 -28.38 -32.54 -28.75
CA LEU A 650 -29.03 -32.51 -27.45
C LEU A 650 -30.56 -32.56 -27.58
N GLU A 651 -31.12 -31.82 -28.55
CA GLU A 651 -32.55 -31.81 -28.85
C GLU A 651 -33.09 -33.21 -29.18
N SER A 652 -32.36 -33.97 -30.02
CA SER A 652 -32.71 -35.34 -30.38
C SER A 652 -32.76 -36.28 -29.15
N ARG A 653 -31.80 -36.12 -28.23
CA ARG A 653 -31.72 -36.93 -26.99
C ARG A 653 -32.86 -36.62 -26.03
N LEU A 654 -33.22 -35.35 -25.86
CA LEU A 654 -34.34 -34.93 -25.01
C LEU A 654 -35.69 -35.41 -25.58
N ARG A 655 -35.88 -35.32 -26.90
CA ARG A 655 -37.09 -35.86 -27.58
C ARG A 655 -37.27 -37.36 -27.33
N SER A 656 -36.18 -38.13 -27.37
CA SER A 656 -36.21 -39.57 -27.10
C SER A 656 -36.55 -39.87 -25.63
N HIS A 657 -35.98 -39.10 -24.69
CA HIS A 657 -36.23 -39.26 -23.26
C HIS A 657 -37.68 -38.93 -22.85
N GLY A 658 -38.29 -37.90 -23.44
CA GLY A 658 -39.68 -37.52 -23.16
C GLY A 658 -40.68 -38.61 -23.56
N ASN A 659 -40.43 -39.29 -24.69
CA ASN A 659 -41.25 -40.41 -25.14
C ASN A 659 -41.17 -41.64 -24.22
N GLU A 660 -40.09 -41.79 -23.47
CA GLU A 660 -39.88 -42.90 -22.53
C GLU A 660 -40.54 -42.62 -21.17
N ILE A 661 -40.52 -41.37 -20.71
CA ILE A 661 -41.22 -40.92 -19.50
C ILE A 661 -42.74 -41.10 -19.65
N ASP A 662 -43.28 -40.75 -20.82
CA ASP A 662 -44.71 -40.96 -21.12
C ASP A 662 -45.14 -42.42 -20.98
N LYS A 663 -44.32 -43.37 -21.47
CA LYS A 663 -44.59 -44.81 -21.31
C LYS A 663 -44.54 -45.26 -19.86
N ARG A 664 -43.67 -44.66 -19.03
CA ARG A 664 -43.52 -44.98 -17.60
C ARG A 664 -44.66 -44.43 -16.75
N MET A 665 -45.13 -43.23 -17.06
CA MET A 665 -46.32 -42.63 -16.42
C MET A 665 -47.57 -43.49 -16.67
N ASP A 666 -47.72 -44.03 -17.87
CA ASP A 666 -48.83 -44.93 -18.20
C ASP A 666 -48.72 -46.29 -17.50
N ALA A 667 -47.50 -46.79 -17.24
CA ALA A 667 -47.26 -48.06 -16.55
C ALA A 667 -47.42 -47.96 -15.02
N MET A 668 -47.04 -46.83 -14.39
CA MET A 668 -47.13 -46.63 -12.94
C MET A 668 -48.56 -46.44 -12.40
N LYS A 669 -49.55 -46.14 -13.25
CA LYS A 669 -50.96 -46.14 -12.83
C LYS A 669 -51.48 -47.50 -12.34
N LEU A 670 -50.73 -48.58 -12.51
CA LEU A 670 -51.25 -49.94 -12.43
C LEU A 670 -50.79 -50.80 -11.24
N LYS A 671 -49.82 -50.43 -10.39
CA LYS A 671 -49.37 -51.33 -9.30
C LYS A 671 -48.83 -50.64 -8.03
N THR A 672 -49.48 -50.98 -6.91
CA THR A 672 -49.12 -50.76 -5.50
C THR A 672 -48.17 -51.84 -4.95
N ASP A 673 -47.26 -51.40 -4.07
CA ASP A 673 -46.26 -52.08 -3.22
C ASP A 673 -45.11 -52.87 -3.91
N LEU A 674 -43.87 -52.47 -3.61
CA LEU A 674 -42.63 -53.13 -4.04
C LEU A 674 -41.78 -53.56 -2.84
N SER A 675 -41.08 -54.68 -3.02
CA SER A 675 -40.42 -55.50 -2.00
C SER A 675 -38.89 -55.39 -2.03
N GLU A 676 -38.22 -55.97 -1.03
CA GLU A 676 -36.75 -55.91 -0.84
C GLU A 676 -35.93 -56.53 -2.00
N ASP A 677 -36.54 -57.42 -2.80
CA ASP A 677 -35.91 -57.97 -4.02
C ASP A 677 -35.88 -56.93 -5.16
N ASP A 678 -36.86 -56.03 -5.21
CA ASP A 678 -36.91 -54.94 -6.20
C ASP A 678 -35.79 -53.91 -5.95
N ILE A 679 -35.33 -53.77 -4.70
CA ILE A 679 -34.21 -52.92 -4.29
C ILE A 679 -32.87 -53.45 -4.82
N ASN A 680 -32.69 -54.78 -4.84
CA ASN A 680 -31.45 -55.40 -5.32
C ASN A 680 -31.38 -55.48 -6.85
N GLU A 681 -32.50 -55.69 -7.52
CA GLU A 681 -32.55 -55.70 -8.99
C GLU A 681 -32.26 -54.30 -9.58
N LEU A 682 -32.65 -53.23 -8.87
CA LEU A 682 -32.31 -51.84 -9.18
C LEU A 682 -30.80 -51.53 -9.10
N ALA A 683 -30.06 -52.19 -8.21
CA ALA A 683 -28.61 -52.02 -8.08
C ALA A 683 -27.85 -52.71 -9.23
N GLN A 684 -28.33 -53.88 -9.68
CA GLN A 684 -27.71 -54.67 -10.75
C GLN A 684 -27.91 -54.05 -12.15
N LEU A 685 -29.05 -53.36 -12.35
CA LEU A 685 -29.33 -52.61 -13.58
C LEU A 685 -28.44 -51.36 -13.74
N ARG A 686 -27.94 -50.78 -12.64
CA ARG A 686 -26.99 -49.65 -12.67
C ARG A 686 -25.60 -50.07 -13.14
N GLU A 687 -25.14 -51.26 -12.76
CA GLU A 687 -23.82 -51.77 -13.14
C GLU A 687 -23.76 -52.17 -14.63
N THR A 688 -24.86 -52.71 -15.17
CA THR A 688 -24.96 -53.09 -16.59
C THR A 688 -24.97 -51.88 -17.54
N LYS A 689 -25.55 -50.74 -17.10
CA LYS A 689 -25.60 -49.49 -17.86
C LYS A 689 -24.21 -48.87 -18.11
N GLU A 690 -23.30 -49.03 -17.15
CA GLU A 690 -21.92 -48.50 -17.24
C GLU A 690 -21.08 -49.26 -18.29
N SER A 691 -21.30 -50.57 -18.40
CA SER A 691 -20.59 -51.42 -19.35
C SER A 691 -20.98 -51.14 -20.81
N ILE A 692 -22.26 -50.82 -21.07
CA ILE A 692 -22.74 -50.47 -22.42
C ILE A 692 -22.21 -49.10 -22.88
N HIS A 693 -21.96 -48.17 -21.94
CA HIS A 693 -21.36 -46.86 -22.23
C HIS A 693 -19.92 -46.97 -22.74
N GLN A 694 -19.15 -47.94 -22.26
CA GLN A 694 -17.76 -48.18 -22.67
C GLN A 694 -17.65 -48.75 -24.10
N CYS A 695 -18.60 -49.59 -24.53
CA CYS A 695 -18.59 -50.14 -25.89
C CYS A 695 -18.94 -49.11 -26.97
N MET A 696 -19.78 -48.11 -26.67
CA MET A 696 -20.22 -47.12 -27.66
C MET A 696 -19.14 -46.09 -28.03
N ASN A 697 -18.19 -45.81 -27.13
CA ASN A 697 -17.07 -44.89 -27.41
C ASN A 697 -16.01 -45.47 -28.37
N VAL A 698 -15.88 -46.79 -28.45
CA VAL A 698 -14.93 -47.47 -29.34
C VAL A 698 -15.39 -47.44 -30.81
N VAL A 699 -16.70 -47.27 -31.06
CA VAL A 699 -17.29 -47.28 -32.41
C VAL A 699 -17.43 -45.88 -33.00
N ALA A 700 -17.39 -44.82 -32.19
CA ALA A 700 -17.51 -43.42 -32.65
C ALA A 700 -16.22 -42.83 -33.27
N HIS A 701 -15.15 -43.64 -33.41
CA HIS A 701 -13.84 -43.22 -33.93
C HIS A 701 -13.54 -43.61 -35.40
N ALA A 702 -14.49 -44.10 -36.19
CA ALA A 702 -14.21 -44.43 -37.59
C ALA A 702 -15.46 -44.29 -38.48
N GLY A 703 -15.37 -43.43 -39.50
CA GLY A 703 -16.45 -43.16 -40.45
C GLY A 703 -16.46 -41.68 -40.85
N GLU A 704 -15.32 -41.12 -41.25
CA GLU A 704 -14.85 -41.14 -42.65
C GLU A 704 -15.84 -40.42 -43.60
N ASP A 705 -15.47 -39.52 -44.48
CA ASP A 705 -14.24 -38.77 -44.72
C ASP A 705 -14.52 -37.87 -45.95
N LEU A 706 -13.66 -36.88 -46.13
CA LEU A 706 -13.35 -36.18 -47.39
C LEU A 706 -14.23 -35.00 -47.85
N ALA A 707 -13.65 -33.80 -47.76
CA ALA A 707 -12.98 -33.19 -48.93
C ALA A 707 -12.07 -32.01 -48.53
N ARG A 708 -10.79 -32.31 -48.24
CA ARG A 708 -9.59 -32.00 -49.05
C ARG A 708 -9.03 -30.56 -48.94
N GLU A 709 -8.05 -30.38 -48.05
CA GLU A 709 -6.91 -29.47 -48.29
C GLU A 709 -5.66 -30.31 -48.60
N ARG A 710 -4.89 -29.89 -49.62
CA ARG A 710 -3.78 -30.65 -50.20
C ARG A 710 -2.54 -30.57 -49.29
N ALA A 711 -1.95 -31.72 -48.98
CA ALA A 711 -0.58 -31.81 -48.48
C ALA A 711 0.34 -32.24 -49.62
N ASN A 712 1.39 -31.45 -49.90
CA ASN A 712 2.45 -31.87 -50.81
C ASN A 712 3.50 -32.63 -50.00
N VAL A 713 3.57 -33.95 -50.19
CA VAL A 713 4.49 -34.81 -49.46
C VAL A 713 5.65 -35.20 -50.36
N PHE A 714 6.87 -34.85 -49.96
CA PHE A 714 8.11 -35.28 -50.61
C PHE A 714 8.75 -36.37 -49.76
N GLU A 715 8.89 -37.59 -50.29
CA GLU A 715 9.41 -38.72 -49.53
C GLU A 715 10.77 -39.20 -50.08
N ASP A 716 11.60 -39.78 -49.21
CA ASP A 716 12.90 -40.41 -49.53
C ASP A 716 13.99 -39.45 -50.04
N ILE A 717 14.04 -38.24 -49.47
CA ILE A 717 15.07 -37.26 -49.78
C ILE A 717 16.41 -37.71 -49.19
N THR A 718 17.36 -38.09 -50.03
CA THR A 718 18.70 -38.49 -49.58
C THR A 718 19.70 -37.36 -49.86
N MET A 719 20.38 -36.91 -48.82
CA MET A 719 21.32 -35.80 -48.91
C MET A 719 22.78 -36.31 -48.91
N ALA A 720 23.62 -35.70 -49.73
CA ALA A 720 25.06 -35.95 -49.70
C ALA A 720 25.70 -35.37 -48.43
N ASP A 721 26.83 -35.93 -47.99
CA ASP A 721 27.58 -35.43 -46.83
C ASP A 721 27.92 -33.93 -46.99
N ASN A 722 27.69 -33.15 -45.93
CA ASN A 722 27.81 -31.67 -45.88
C ASN A 722 26.85 -30.88 -46.78
N ALA A 723 25.70 -31.42 -47.18
CA ALA A 723 24.67 -30.65 -47.89
C ALA A 723 23.65 -29.97 -46.94
N TYR A 724 23.12 -28.82 -47.35
CA TYR A 724 21.97 -28.17 -46.71
C TYR A 724 20.72 -28.30 -47.60
N GLY A 725 19.64 -28.84 -47.04
CA GLY A 725 18.40 -29.09 -47.76
C GLY A 725 17.29 -28.29 -47.11
N ILE A 726 16.58 -27.48 -47.88
CA ILE A 726 15.57 -26.58 -47.34
C ILE A 726 14.27 -26.73 -48.11
N THR A 727 13.13 -26.89 -47.40
CA THR A 727 11.81 -26.93 -48.01
C THR A 727 10.87 -26.01 -47.26
N VAL A 728 10.44 -24.93 -47.91
CA VAL A 728 9.67 -23.85 -47.31
C VAL A 728 8.38 -23.65 -48.09
N SER A 729 7.26 -23.53 -47.36
CA SER A 729 5.98 -23.13 -47.94
C SER A 729 5.72 -21.66 -47.63
N THR A 730 5.68 -20.80 -48.64
CA THR A 730 5.47 -19.35 -48.47
C THR A 730 4.00 -18.94 -48.57
N VAL A 731 3.08 -19.85 -48.89
CA VAL A 731 1.63 -19.60 -48.97
C VAL A 731 0.84 -20.82 -48.50
N LYS A 732 0.11 -20.70 -47.38
CA LYS A 732 -1.00 -21.52 -46.80
C LYS A 732 -1.22 -23.03 -47.12
N ASP A 733 -0.31 -23.76 -47.78
CA ASP A 733 -0.39 -25.21 -47.96
C ASP A 733 0.72 -25.92 -47.15
N LEU A 734 0.37 -27.03 -46.49
CA LEU A 734 1.30 -27.88 -45.70
C LEU A 734 2.18 -28.73 -46.63
N VAL A 735 3.50 -28.55 -46.52
CA VAL A 735 4.50 -29.37 -47.21
C VAL A 735 5.17 -30.29 -46.18
N PHE A 736 5.14 -31.60 -46.42
CA PHE A 736 5.78 -32.58 -45.54
C PHE A 736 6.94 -33.25 -46.27
N ALA A 737 8.12 -33.23 -45.67
CA ALA A 737 9.23 -34.09 -46.10
C ALA A 737 9.30 -35.31 -45.18
N ARG A 738 9.22 -36.52 -45.75
CA ARG A 738 9.29 -37.76 -44.98
C ARG A 738 10.49 -38.59 -45.44
N ARG A 739 11.07 -39.34 -44.50
CA ARG A 739 12.24 -40.20 -44.74
C ARG A 739 13.42 -39.45 -45.36
N VAL A 740 13.75 -38.27 -44.80
CA VAL A 740 14.96 -37.54 -45.18
C VAL A 740 16.16 -38.26 -44.58
N ASN A 741 16.97 -38.90 -45.41
CA ASN A 741 18.20 -39.55 -45.00
C ASN A 741 19.36 -38.55 -45.08
N VAL A 742 19.74 -38.04 -43.92
CA VAL A 742 20.82 -37.08 -43.74
C VAL A 742 22.04 -37.84 -43.22
N GLN A 743 23.14 -37.84 -43.98
CA GLN A 743 24.41 -38.43 -43.55
C GLN A 743 25.48 -37.34 -43.34
N GLY A 744 26.46 -37.63 -42.50
CA GLY A 744 27.55 -36.70 -42.19
C GLY A 744 27.08 -35.43 -41.47
N GLN A 745 27.64 -34.26 -41.84
CA GLN A 745 27.21 -32.97 -41.28
C GLN A 745 26.08 -32.32 -42.09
N ALA A 746 25.43 -33.04 -42.99
CA ALA A 746 24.30 -32.48 -43.73
C ALA A 746 23.18 -32.06 -42.77
N ARG A 747 22.48 -30.96 -43.09
CA ARG A 747 21.35 -30.46 -42.29
C ARG A 747 20.16 -30.16 -43.17
N TYR A 748 18.98 -30.59 -42.72
CA TYR A 748 17.73 -30.34 -43.41
C TYR A 748 16.83 -29.44 -42.57
N VAL A 749 16.24 -28.40 -43.17
CA VAL A 749 15.33 -27.45 -42.51
C VAL A 749 14.04 -27.36 -43.31
N GLY A 750 12.90 -27.70 -42.70
CA GLY A 750 11.60 -27.60 -43.36
C GLY A 750 10.50 -27.16 -42.41
N GLY A 751 9.59 -26.33 -42.90
CA GLY A 751 8.49 -25.76 -42.12
C GLY A 751 7.97 -24.45 -42.69
N GLN A 752 6.96 -23.88 -42.02
CA GLN A 752 6.41 -22.58 -42.37
C GLN A 752 7.23 -21.51 -41.64
N ILE A 753 8.05 -20.78 -42.38
CA ILE A 753 8.91 -19.73 -41.84
C ILE A 753 8.63 -18.45 -42.61
N ASP A 754 8.59 -17.32 -41.90
CA ASP A 754 8.48 -16.01 -42.54
C ASP A 754 9.83 -15.62 -43.18
N GLU A 755 9.77 -14.63 -44.08
CA GLU A 755 10.93 -14.23 -44.89
C GLU A 755 12.10 -13.71 -44.02
N ALA A 756 11.80 -13.10 -42.87
CA ALA A 756 12.80 -12.61 -41.92
C ALA A 756 13.54 -13.77 -41.24
N SER A 757 12.81 -14.81 -40.82
CA SER A 757 13.38 -16.00 -40.20
C SER A 757 14.16 -16.86 -41.20
N TYR A 758 13.71 -16.95 -42.45
CA TYR A 758 14.46 -17.61 -43.53
C TYR A 758 15.82 -16.93 -43.75
N ASN A 759 15.82 -15.60 -43.90
CA ASN A 759 17.06 -14.85 -44.14
C ASN A 759 18.03 -14.96 -42.96
N ALA A 760 17.54 -14.83 -41.72
CA ALA A 760 18.36 -15.01 -40.52
C ALA A 760 18.97 -16.43 -40.43
N THR A 761 18.20 -17.44 -40.81
CA THR A 761 18.66 -18.84 -40.82
C THR A 761 19.75 -19.07 -41.87
N ILE A 762 19.58 -18.53 -43.09
CA ILE A 762 20.60 -18.61 -44.14
C ILE A 762 21.88 -17.87 -43.73
N THR A 763 21.77 -16.68 -43.12
CA THR A 763 22.94 -15.93 -42.62
C THR A 763 23.69 -16.71 -41.55
N ALA A 764 22.98 -17.27 -40.56
CA ALA A 764 23.59 -18.05 -39.49
C ALA A 764 24.26 -19.34 -39.99
N LEU A 765 23.65 -20.02 -40.98
CA LEU A 765 24.25 -21.20 -41.61
C LEU A 765 25.51 -20.82 -42.42
N THR A 766 25.52 -19.66 -43.08
CA THR A 766 26.69 -19.14 -43.80
C THR A 766 27.85 -18.82 -42.85
N ASP A 767 27.56 -18.29 -41.66
CA ASP A 767 28.57 -17.98 -40.65
C ASP A 767 29.14 -19.23 -39.96
N LEU A 768 28.32 -20.27 -39.79
CA LEU A 768 28.73 -21.57 -39.25
C LEU A 768 29.70 -22.31 -40.16
N ASP A 769 29.50 -22.25 -41.49
CA ASP A 769 30.43 -22.82 -42.47
C ASP A 769 31.78 -22.06 -42.54
N ARG A 770 31.80 -20.77 -42.16
CA ARG A 770 33.07 -20.01 -42.04
C ARG A 770 33.86 -20.41 -40.78
N GLY A 771 33.20 -20.90 -39.74
CA GLY A 771 33.84 -21.27 -38.46
C GLY A 771 34.43 -22.68 -38.41
N SER A 772 33.89 -23.62 -39.20
CA SER A 772 34.32 -25.03 -39.20
C SER A 772 35.61 -25.31 -39.98
N ALA A 773 36.19 -24.31 -40.66
CA ALA A 773 37.48 -24.42 -41.36
C ALA A 773 38.73 -24.27 -40.45
N GLN A 774 38.58 -23.99 -39.15
CA GLN A 774 39.71 -23.57 -38.31
C GLN A 774 40.25 -24.57 -37.25
N TYR A 775 39.59 -25.69 -36.94
CA TYR A 775 40.11 -26.58 -35.89
C TYR A 775 39.85 -28.08 -36.14
N GLY A 776 40.86 -28.77 -36.68
CA GLY A 776 40.98 -30.23 -36.67
C GLY A 776 42.38 -30.68 -36.23
N GLY A 777 42.45 -31.55 -35.21
CA GLY A 777 43.64 -32.34 -34.80
C GLY A 777 43.97 -32.26 -33.30
N ARG A 778 43.46 -33.18 -32.44
CA ARG A 778 44.08 -34.45 -31.93
C ARG A 778 45.11 -34.23 -30.78
N ASP A 779 45.25 -35.00 -29.68
CA ASP A 779 44.89 -36.38 -29.24
C ASP A 779 44.91 -36.44 -27.66
N ILE A 780 43.97 -37.09 -26.93
CA ILE A 780 43.89 -38.49 -26.40
C ILE A 780 44.97 -38.83 -25.31
N THR A 781 44.73 -39.27 -24.05
CA THR A 781 44.19 -40.56 -23.49
C THR A 781 44.27 -40.54 -21.91
N LEU A 782 43.25 -40.91 -21.09
CA LEU A 782 43.00 -42.18 -20.32
C LEU A 782 43.99 -42.50 -19.13
N VAL A 783 43.68 -43.02 -17.91
CA VAL A 783 42.57 -43.84 -17.34
C VAL A 783 42.76 -44.16 -15.81
N SER A 784 41.66 -44.52 -15.10
CA SER A 784 41.53 -45.44 -13.89
C SER A 784 42.04 -45.01 -12.49
N SER A 785 41.52 -45.43 -11.32
CA SER A 785 40.28 -46.06 -10.80
C SER A 785 40.40 -46.25 -9.24
N LYS A 786 39.25 -46.36 -8.54
CA LYS A 786 38.92 -47.17 -7.32
C LYS A 786 39.38 -46.87 -5.86
N ASP A 787 38.36 -46.93 -5.00
CA ASP A 787 38.17 -47.64 -3.69
C ASP A 787 38.63 -47.11 -2.30
N GLU A 788 37.65 -47.16 -1.37
CA GLU A 788 37.65 -47.48 0.09
C GLU A 788 38.48 -46.65 1.09
N ALA A 789 38.22 -46.56 2.40
CA ALA A 789 37.07 -46.63 3.32
C ALA A 789 37.62 -46.28 4.74
N ALA A 790 36.73 -45.87 5.66
CA ALA A 790 36.83 -45.97 7.14
C ALA A 790 37.64 -44.98 8.01
N LYS A 791 36.87 -44.20 8.80
CA LYS A 791 36.90 -43.95 10.27
C LYS A 791 38.15 -43.31 10.96
N LYS A 792 37.96 -42.03 11.36
CA LYS A 792 38.17 -41.34 12.68
C LYS A 792 39.50 -41.54 13.48
N PRO A 793 39.85 -40.66 14.45
CA PRO A 793 39.87 -39.19 14.48
C PRO A 793 41.20 -38.65 15.09
N VAL A 794 41.91 -37.67 14.50
CA VAL A 794 43.17 -37.16 15.11
C VAL A 794 43.36 -35.65 14.89
N THR A 795 43.38 -34.95 16.03
CA THR A 795 44.16 -33.77 16.47
C THR A 795 44.67 -32.72 15.46
N SER A 796 44.19 -31.49 15.65
CA SER A 796 44.89 -30.19 15.85
C SER A 796 46.25 -29.86 15.20
N GLN A 797 46.75 -30.59 14.21
CA GLN A 797 48.01 -30.27 13.54
C GLN A 797 47.83 -29.77 12.09
N ALA A 798 46.72 -30.13 11.42
CA ALA A 798 46.45 -29.72 10.04
C ALA A 798 46.01 -28.24 9.89
N PHE A 799 45.64 -27.56 10.99
CA PHE A 799 45.34 -26.12 10.97
C PHE A 799 46.61 -25.26 10.96
N LEU A 800 47.70 -25.75 11.58
CA LEU A 800 48.95 -24.99 11.74
C LEU A 800 49.76 -24.87 10.43
N ASP A 801 49.64 -25.84 9.53
CA ASP A 801 50.36 -25.81 8.24
C ASP A 801 49.69 -24.91 7.20
N ARG A 802 48.44 -24.48 7.42
CA ARG A 802 47.70 -23.64 6.45
C ARG A 802 47.81 -22.14 6.71
N HIS A 803 48.13 -21.74 7.95
CA HIS A 803 48.08 -20.33 8.36
C HIS A 803 49.38 -19.77 8.95
N GLY A 804 50.43 -20.58 9.11
CA GLY A 804 51.75 -20.11 9.56
C GLY A 804 51.79 -19.57 11.01
N PRO A 805 52.99 -19.34 11.58
CA PRO A 805 53.11 -18.82 12.93
C PRO A 805 52.83 -17.31 12.94
N GLY A 806 51.82 -16.88 13.69
CA GLY A 806 51.45 -15.47 13.81
C GLY A 806 52.60 -14.57 14.30
N VAL A 807 52.68 -13.37 13.73
CA VAL A 807 53.64 -12.33 14.10
C VAL A 807 53.12 -11.53 15.29
N LYS A 808 53.96 -11.32 16.32
CA LYS A 808 53.73 -10.33 17.38
C LYS A 808 54.22 -8.96 16.90
N LEU A 809 53.35 -7.95 16.91
CA LEU A 809 53.70 -6.57 16.55
C LEU A 809 54.26 -5.80 17.75
N ASP A 810 55.29 -5.00 17.46
CA ASP A 810 56.07 -4.12 18.33
C ASP A 810 55.23 -2.88 18.75
N PRO A 811 55.25 -2.41 20.01
CA PRO A 811 54.49 -1.25 20.46
C PRO A 811 54.86 0.09 19.80
N SER A 812 55.92 0.14 18.98
CA SER A 812 56.43 1.37 18.36
C SER A 812 56.15 1.50 16.84
N ASP A 813 55.32 0.62 16.27
CA ASP A 813 54.97 0.59 14.84
C ASP A 813 53.96 1.70 14.43
N PRO A 814 54.19 2.50 13.36
CA PRO A 814 53.30 3.59 12.91
C PRO A 814 51.85 3.18 12.58
N ILE A 815 51.55 1.89 12.42
CA ILE A 815 50.18 1.38 12.26
C ILE A 815 49.37 1.46 13.58
N SER A 816 50.05 1.44 14.74
CA SER A 816 49.44 1.67 16.07
C SER A 816 48.89 3.09 16.23
N LEU A 817 49.44 4.06 15.49
CA LEU A 817 48.92 5.42 15.42
C LEU A 817 47.68 5.53 14.50
N LEU A 818 47.50 4.64 13.53
CA LEU A 818 46.32 4.62 12.65
C LEU A 818 45.09 4.03 13.36
N CYS A 819 45.26 2.97 14.15
CA CYS A 819 44.16 2.35 14.91
C CYS A 819 43.65 3.21 16.07
N LYS A 820 44.39 4.23 16.52
CA LYS A 820 43.88 5.21 17.51
C LYS A 820 42.98 6.29 16.90
N SER A 821 43.01 6.50 15.58
CA SER A 821 42.08 7.42 14.89
C SER A 821 40.70 6.81 14.58
N LEU A 822 40.54 5.49 14.81
CA LEU A 822 39.28 4.74 14.63
C LEU A 822 38.70 4.27 15.98
N SER A 823 39.05 4.95 17.07
CA SER A 823 38.28 4.82 18.31
C SER A 823 36.94 5.52 18.08
N GLY A 824 35.91 4.70 17.85
CA GLY A 824 34.59 5.15 17.43
C GLY A 824 34.02 6.21 18.36
N VAL A 825 33.56 7.31 17.76
CA VAL A 825 32.63 8.22 18.40
C VAL A 825 31.45 7.39 18.90
N SER A 826 31.09 7.53 20.18
CA SER A 826 29.95 6.78 20.72
C SER A 826 28.69 7.10 19.93
N SER A 827 27.73 6.16 19.84
CA SER A 827 26.45 6.44 19.19
C SER A 827 25.78 7.68 19.79
N GLU A 828 25.95 7.89 21.09
CA GLU A 828 25.44 9.08 21.81
C GLU A 828 26.09 10.38 21.33
N GLU A 829 27.40 10.41 21.11
CA GLU A 829 28.10 11.61 20.65
C GLU A 829 27.80 11.93 19.18
N ARG A 830 27.68 10.90 18.32
CA ARG A 830 27.20 11.08 16.94
C ARG A 830 25.77 11.61 16.92
N ASP A 831 24.87 11.01 17.69
CA ASP A 831 23.46 11.41 17.74
C ASP A 831 23.33 12.83 18.32
N ALA A 832 24.18 13.21 19.28
CA ALA A 832 24.25 14.58 19.79
C ALA A 832 24.73 15.58 18.71
N GLN A 833 25.77 15.25 17.94
CA GLN A 833 26.25 16.09 16.84
C GLN A 833 25.22 16.21 15.71
N PHE A 834 24.53 15.11 15.38
CA PHE A 834 23.43 15.14 14.43
C PHE A 834 22.26 16.01 14.92
N ASN A 835 21.83 15.84 16.17
CA ASN A 835 20.75 16.68 16.73
C ASN A 835 21.15 18.16 16.78
N ALA A 836 22.40 18.48 17.12
CA ALA A 836 22.89 19.86 17.09
C ALA A 836 22.83 20.47 15.68
N LEU A 837 23.14 19.68 14.65
CA LEU A 837 22.95 20.10 13.26
C LEU A 837 21.47 20.35 12.95
N ILE A 838 20.57 19.45 13.36
CA ILE A 838 19.12 19.62 13.13
C ILE A 838 18.59 20.87 13.84
N ASP A 839 19.02 21.14 15.07
CA ASP A 839 18.66 22.36 15.80
C ASP A 839 19.11 23.62 15.05
N VAL A 840 20.32 23.62 14.48
CA VAL A 840 20.80 24.74 13.65
C VAL A 840 19.94 24.90 12.40
N LEU A 841 19.66 23.82 11.68
CA LEU A 841 18.83 23.88 10.48
C LEU A 841 17.41 24.37 10.80
N HIS A 842 16.80 23.92 11.89
CA HIS A 842 15.43 24.33 12.27
C HIS A 842 15.36 25.67 12.99
N SER A 843 16.50 26.23 13.40
CA SER A 843 16.56 27.61 13.93
C SER A 843 16.24 28.66 12.86
N VAL A 844 16.42 28.31 11.58
CA VAL A 844 16.12 29.17 10.44
C VAL A 844 14.61 29.19 10.21
N LYS A 845 14.02 30.37 10.37
CA LYS A 845 12.58 30.55 10.23
C LYS A 845 12.19 30.73 8.76
N SER A 846 10.92 30.46 8.47
CA SER A 846 10.33 30.70 7.15
C SER A 846 10.13 32.18 6.81
N ASP A 847 10.43 33.10 7.72
CA ASP A 847 10.33 34.55 7.53
C ASP A 847 11.30 35.10 6.47
N ILE A 848 12.35 34.33 6.11
CA ILE A 848 13.22 34.66 4.96
C ILE A 848 12.43 34.81 3.66
N PHE A 849 11.24 34.19 3.56
CA PHE A 849 10.37 34.23 2.40
C PHE A 849 9.33 35.36 2.44
N ASP A 850 9.22 36.10 3.55
CA ASP A 850 8.22 37.16 3.73
C ASP A 850 8.15 38.18 2.58
N PRO A 851 9.27 38.58 1.93
CA PRO A 851 9.23 39.49 0.79
C PRO A 851 8.54 38.94 -0.47
N PHE A 852 8.24 37.64 -0.50
CA PHE A 852 7.64 36.95 -1.64
C PHE A 852 6.20 36.50 -1.36
N THR A 853 5.42 36.43 -2.42
CA THR A 853 4.17 35.67 -2.48
C THR A 853 4.49 34.31 -3.07
N ILE A 854 4.28 33.25 -2.29
CA ILE A 854 4.59 31.88 -2.70
C ILE A 854 3.31 31.18 -3.15
N THR A 855 3.37 30.51 -4.30
CA THR A 855 2.30 29.66 -4.80
C THR A 855 2.85 28.34 -5.27
N ARG A 856 2.10 27.25 -5.05
CA ARG A 856 2.51 25.91 -5.48
C ARG A 856 1.72 25.48 -6.71
N THR A 857 2.41 24.79 -7.61
CA THR A 857 1.86 24.13 -8.78
C THR A 857 2.56 22.79 -8.99
N TYR A 858 2.22 22.06 -10.05
CA TYR A 858 2.74 20.72 -10.28
C TYR A 858 3.09 20.49 -11.75
N TYR A 859 4.13 19.70 -11.97
CA TYR A 859 4.37 19.03 -13.25
C TYR A 859 4.23 17.51 -13.07
N GLU A 860 3.94 16.80 -14.15
CA GLU A 860 3.77 15.35 -14.10
C GLU A 860 5.05 14.66 -14.59
N SER A 861 5.46 13.60 -13.90
CA SER A 861 6.50 12.68 -14.36
C SER A 861 6.18 11.26 -13.92
N ALA A 862 6.10 10.34 -14.89
CA ALA A 862 5.82 8.92 -14.64
C ALA A 862 4.55 8.66 -13.78
N GLY A 863 3.49 9.43 -14.00
CA GLY A 863 2.23 9.33 -13.24
C GLY A 863 2.29 9.91 -11.83
N VAL A 864 3.37 10.58 -11.46
CA VAL A 864 3.53 11.30 -10.18
C VAL A 864 3.45 12.80 -10.42
N GLN A 865 2.62 13.49 -9.64
CA GLN A 865 2.62 14.95 -9.59
C GLN A 865 3.77 15.43 -8.70
N ILE A 866 4.66 16.24 -9.27
CA ILE A 866 5.84 16.76 -8.59
C ILE A 866 5.66 18.26 -8.38
N GLY A 867 5.77 18.71 -7.13
CA GLY A 867 5.55 20.09 -6.73
C GLY A 867 6.56 21.07 -7.34
N VAL A 868 6.10 22.27 -7.65
CA VAL A 868 6.90 23.42 -8.08
C VAL A 868 6.42 24.63 -7.32
N ASP A 869 7.32 25.27 -6.57
CA ASP A 869 7.01 26.50 -5.87
C ASP A 869 7.43 27.70 -6.71
N VAL A 870 6.51 28.64 -6.87
CA VAL A 870 6.70 29.89 -7.61
C VAL A 870 6.67 31.02 -6.60
N LEU A 871 7.81 31.69 -6.43
CA LEU A 871 7.99 32.81 -5.51
C LEU A 871 7.99 34.11 -6.32
N ILE A 872 6.99 34.95 -6.08
CA ILE A 872 6.78 36.23 -6.76
C ILE A 872 7.10 37.36 -5.77
N PRO A 873 8.11 38.22 -6.03
CA PRO A 873 8.37 39.38 -5.19
C PRO A 873 7.09 40.21 -4.94
N ARG A 874 6.80 40.56 -3.68
CA ARG A 874 5.61 41.36 -3.34
C ARG A 874 5.68 42.78 -3.93
N GLN A 875 6.89 43.30 -4.10
CA GLN A 875 7.15 44.63 -4.67
C GLN A 875 7.62 44.54 -6.13
N LEU A 876 7.06 43.63 -6.92
CA LEU A 876 7.43 43.46 -8.32
C LEU A 876 7.14 44.73 -9.14
N LYS A 877 8.14 45.24 -9.87
CA LYS A 877 8.04 46.51 -10.61
C LYS A 877 7.68 46.32 -12.08
N THR A 878 8.04 45.18 -12.67
CA THR A 878 7.79 44.84 -14.07
C THR A 878 6.66 43.84 -14.26
N HIS A 879 5.96 43.93 -15.39
CA HIS A 879 5.01 42.91 -15.83
C HIS A 879 5.66 41.77 -16.64
N ASN A 880 6.96 41.90 -16.96
CA ASN A 880 7.72 40.92 -17.74
C ASN A 880 9.04 40.54 -17.04
N PRO A 881 8.99 39.92 -15.84
CA PRO A 881 10.18 39.71 -15.02
C PRO A 881 11.08 38.61 -15.60
N PRO A 882 12.42 38.72 -15.41
CA PRO A 882 13.31 37.59 -15.62
C PRO A 882 13.00 36.46 -14.62
N VAL A 883 13.50 35.26 -14.93
CA VAL A 883 13.23 34.06 -14.12
C VAL A 883 14.52 33.50 -13.54
N VAL A 884 14.45 33.13 -12.26
CA VAL A 884 15.44 32.28 -11.60
C VAL A 884 14.82 30.91 -11.41
N VAL A 885 15.39 29.88 -12.03
CA VAL A 885 15.03 28.50 -11.71
C VAL A 885 16.00 28.00 -10.64
N ARG A 886 15.50 27.75 -9.44
CA ARG A 886 16.31 27.29 -8.31
C ARG A 886 16.05 25.80 -8.06
N ILE A 887 17.08 24.95 -8.11
CA ILE A 887 16.94 23.51 -7.88
C ILE A 887 17.58 23.16 -6.55
N HIS A 888 16.80 22.58 -5.64
CA HIS A 888 17.27 22.31 -4.28
C HIS A 888 18.28 21.15 -4.17
N GLY A 889 19.14 21.23 -3.16
CA GLY A 889 20.11 20.20 -2.79
C GLY A 889 19.54 19.08 -1.90
N GLY A 890 20.43 18.32 -1.27
CA GLY A 890 20.07 17.23 -0.34
C GLY A 890 20.48 15.82 -0.79
N PHE A 891 21.64 15.67 -1.45
CA PHE A 891 22.18 14.39 -1.91
C PHE A 891 21.25 13.56 -2.82
N LEU A 892 20.27 14.20 -3.46
CA LEU A 892 19.17 13.52 -4.17
C LEU A 892 18.33 12.57 -3.30
N ILE A 893 18.51 12.57 -1.97
CA ILE A 893 17.88 11.64 -1.01
C ILE A 893 16.87 12.36 -0.11
N THR A 894 17.11 13.64 0.16
CA THR A 894 16.37 14.52 1.08
C THR A 894 16.26 15.93 0.48
N GLY A 895 15.50 16.81 1.11
CA GLY A 895 15.30 18.20 0.73
C GLY A 895 13.96 18.46 0.06
N SER A 896 13.62 19.75 0.00
CA SER A 896 12.51 20.28 -0.76
C SER A 896 12.83 21.68 -1.27
N SER A 897 12.00 22.15 -2.17
CA SER A 897 12.06 23.47 -2.80
C SER A 897 12.00 24.64 -1.79
N LEU A 898 11.27 24.51 -0.68
CA LEU A 898 11.03 25.62 0.28
C LEU A 898 11.68 25.42 1.66
N PHE A 899 12.61 24.48 1.80
CA PHE A 899 13.29 24.28 3.08
C PHE A 899 14.16 25.50 3.46
N PRO A 900 13.82 26.30 4.50
CA PRO A 900 14.44 27.60 4.72
C PRO A 900 15.95 27.55 4.94
N ALA A 901 16.43 26.55 5.70
CA ALA A 901 17.83 26.43 6.06
C ALA A 901 18.76 26.12 4.88
N TRP A 902 18.21 25.57 3.80
CA TRP A 902 18.95 25.28 2.57
C TRP A 902 18.59 26.24 1.45
N PHE A 903 17.80 27.27 1.73
CA PHE A 903 17.48 28.32 0.76
C PHE A 903 18.35 29.53 1.11
N SER A 904 19.51 29.65 0.47
CA SER A 904 20.45 30.73 0.79
C SER A 904 19.78 32.09 0.62
N LYS A 905 19.73 32.87 1.70
CA LYS A 905 19.00 34.15 1.74
C LYS A 905 19.44 35.11 0.63
N TRP A 906 20.73 35.11 0.28
CA TRP A 906 21.24 35.96 -0.79
C TRP A 906 20.61 35.67 -2.16
N VAL A 907 20.09 34.45 -2.40
CA VAL A 907 19.36 34.11 -3.65
C VAL A 907 18.03 34.86 -3.71
N LEU A 908 17.34 34.97 -2.56
CA LEU A 908 16.10 35.73 -2.42
C LEU A 908 16.40 37.23 -2.59
N ASP A 909 17.40 37.74 -1.88
CA ASP A 909 17.82 39.15 -1.97
C ASP A 909 18.22 39.51 -3.41
N PHE A 910 18.94 38.63 -4.10
CA PHE A 910 19.33 38.82 -5.48
C PHE A 910 18.14 38.78 -6.45
N ALA A 911 17.17 37.89 -6.23
CA ALA A 911 15.94 37.87 -7.03
C ALA A 911 15.11 39.14 -6.83
N GLU A 912 15.02 39.68 -5.60
CA GLU A 912 14.37 40.97 -5.34
C GLU A 912 15.12 42.13 -5.99
N GLU A 913 16.46 42.17 -5.89
CA GLU A 913 17.31 43.20 -6.49
C GLU A 913 17.09 43.27 -8.01
N GLN A 914 16.92 42.12 -8.66
CA GLN A 914 16.76 41.99 -10.11
C GLN A 914 15.30 41.90 -10.57
N ASP A 915 14.33 42.11 -9.67
CA ASP A 915 12.89 42.06 -9.96
C ASP A 915 12.47 40.73 -10.63
N ALA A 916 13.05 39.62 -10.16
CA ALA A 916 12.96 38.31 -10.76
C ALA A 916 11.97 37.39 -10.01
N VAL A 917 11.29 36.53 -10.77
CA VAL A 917 10.43 35.47 -10.20
C VAL A 917 11.25 34.20 -10.05
N ILE A 918 11.15 33.54 -8.90
CA ILE A 918 11.81 32.25 -8.68
C ILE A 918 10.81 31.12 -8.99
N ILE A 919 11.26 30.12 -9.75
CA ILE A 919 10.56 28.85 -9.98
C ILE A 919 11.45 27.74 -9.41
N SER A 920 10.96 27.04 -8.40
CA SER A 920 11.74 26.05 -7.67
C SER A 920 11.05 24.67 -7.73
N PRO A 921 11.51 23.74 -8.59
CA PRO A 921 10.93 22.41 -8.68
C PRO A 921 11.47 21.48 -7.60
N ASN A 922 10.58 20.62 -7.09
CA ASN A 922 10.94 19.36 -6.46
C ASN A 922 11.26 18.29 -7.52
N TYR A 923 11.74 17.13 -7.09
CA TYR A 923 12.00 15.95 -7.94
C TYR A 923 11.91 14.68 -7.12
N ARG A 924 11.70 13.51 -7.75
CA ARG A 924 11.65 12.25 -7.00
C ARG A 924 13.03 11.96 -6.38
N LEU A 925 13.03 11.50 -5.14
CA LEU A 925 14.22 11.28 -4.32
C LEU A 925 14.64 9.80 -4.35
N LEU A 926 15.95 9.58 -4.25
CA LEU A 926 16.52 8.26 -3.99
C LEU A 926 16.08 7.76 -2.60
N PRO A 927 15.95 6.43 -2.39
CA PRO A 927 16.24 5.35 -3.32
C PRO A 927 15.00 4.79 -4.03
N GLU A 928 13.80 5.34 -3.81
CA GLU A 928 12.56 4.86 -4.46
C GLU A 928 12.64 4.94 -5.99
N VAL A 929 13.40 5.92 -6.49
CA VAL A 929 13.76 6.04 -7.90
C VAL A 929 15.27 5.93 -8.08
N LYS A 930 15.74 5.74 -9.32
CA LYS A 930 17.17 5.75 -9.66
C LYS A 930 17.57 7.10 -10.27
N GLY A 931 18.88 7.35 -10.38
CA GLY A 931 19.39 8.61 -10.92
C GLY A 931 18.82 8.96 -12.30
N ARG A 932 18.58 7.96 -13.17
CA ARG A 932 17.99 8.20 -14.50
C ARG A 932 16.56 8.74 -14.44
N ASP A 933 15.79 8.29 -13.46
CA ASP A 933 14.43 8.75 -13.24
C ASP A 933 14.42 10.23 -12.79
N ILE A 934 15.38 10.63 -11.95
CA ILE A 934 15.53 12.04 -11.52
C ILE A 934 15.92 12.94 -12.69
N ILE A 935 16.82 12.48 -13.57
CA ILE A 935 17.16 13.21 -14.80
C ILE A 935 15.93 13.31 -15.72
N HIS A 936 15.12 12.25 -15.81
CA HIS A 936 13.87 12.27 -16.55
C HIS A 936 12.85 13.26 -15.95
N ASP A 937 12.78 13.35 -14.61
CA ASP A 937 11.95 14.34 -13.92
C ASP A 937 12.37 15.77 -14.28
N MET A 938 13.67 16.07 -14.35
CA MET A 938 14.14 17.37 -14.82
C MET A 938 13.76 17.64 -16.28
N GLY A 939 13.82 16.63 -17.14
CA GLY A 939 13.33 16.74 -18.52
C GLY A 939 11.85 17.13 -18.59
N ASN A 940 11.02 16.48 -17.78
CA ASN A 940 9.58 16.79 -17.71
C ASN A 940 9.30 18.16 -17.09
N PHE A 941 10.06 18.57 -16.07
CA PHE A 941 9.97 19.92 -15.53
C PHE A 941 10.29 20.97 -16.60
N TRP A 942 11.39 20.82 -17.35
CA TRP A 942 11.73 21.76 -18.41
C TRP A 942 10.72 21.75 -19.56
N ASN A 943 10.16 20.58 -19.91
CA ASN A 943 9.05 20.49 -20.86
C ASN A 943 7.81 21.25 -20.35
N TRP A 944 7.49 21.14 -19.07
CA TRP A 944 6.42 21.90 -18.44
C TRP A 944 6.68 23.42 -18.48
N VAL A 945 7.91 23.86 -18.16
CA VAL A 945 8.31 25.28 -18.28
C VAL A 945 8.12 25.79 -19.70
N HIS A 946 8.69 25.11 -20.70
CA HIS A 946 8.66 25.55 -22.10
C HIS A 946 7.27 25.44 -22.74
N SER A 947 6.42 24.52 -22.29
CA SER A 947 5.05 24.37 -22.78
C SER A 947 4.08 25.40 -22.20
N GLY A 948 4.56 26.39 -21.43
CA GLY A 948 3.75 27.46 -20.85
C GLY A 948 3.12 27.10 -19.49
N GLY A 949 3.65 26.11 -18.78
CA GLY A 949 3.23 25.74 -17.43
C GLY A 949 3.21 26.92 -16.45
N PRO A 950 4.32 27.69 -16.31
CA PRO A 950 4.35 28.86 -15.43
C PRO A 950 3.28 29.90 -15.79
N SER A 951 3.09 30.18 -17.08
CA SER A 951 2.07 31.15 -17.53
C SER A 951 0.65 30.68 -17.23
N ARG A 952 0.36 29.37 -17.41
CA ARG A 952 -0.94 28.78 -17.04
C ARG A 952 -1.19 28.89 -15.54
N HIS A 953 -0.18 28.59 -14.72
CA HIS A 953 -0.27 28.70 -13.27
C HIS A 953 -0.55 30.14 -12.83
N LEU A 954 0.24 31.11 -13.32
CA LEU A 954 0.04 32.53 -13.02
C LEU A 954 -1.36 33.01 -13.44
N ALA A 955 -1.86 32.57 -14.59
CA ALA A 955 -3.22 32.89 -15.01
C ALA A 955 -4.28 32.30 -14.06
N ALA A 956 -4.11 31.05 -13.60
CA ALA A 956 -5.04 30.37 -12.70
C ALA A 956 -5.15 31.06 -11.33
N ILE A 957 -4.05 31.63 -10.81
CA ILE A 957 -4.04 32.39 -9.55
C ILE A 957 -4.41 33.88 -9.73
N GLY A 958 -4.96 34.25 -10.89
CA GLY A 958 -5.38 35.62 -11.18
C GLY A 958 -4.26 36.60 -11.57
N GLN A 959 -3.00 36.14 -11.65
CA GLN A 959 -1.81 36.92 -12.04
C GLN A 959 -1.57 36.94 -13.57
N HIS A 960 -2.65 36.93 -14.36
CA HIS A 960 -2.61 36.89 -15.83
C HIS A 960 -1.87 38.05 -16.52
N LYS A 961 -1.64 39.16 -15.80
CA LYS A 961 -0.85 40.31 -16.30
C LYS A 961 0.65 40.07 -16.23
N LEU A 962 1.08 39.08 -15.46
CA LEU A 962 2.49 38.73 -15.30
C LEU A 962 2.91 37.76 -16.40
N GLN A 963 3.79 38.20 -17.30
CA GLN A 963 4.32 37.38 -18.38
C GLN A 963 5.79 37.09 -18.11
N LEU A 964 6.14 35.89 -17.65
CA LEU A 964 7.53 35.57 -17.32
C LEU A 964 8.42 35.57 -18.57
N ASN A 965 9.58 36.22 -18.48
CA ASN A 965 10.57 36.22 -19.56
C ASN A 965 11.45 34.97 -19.50
N LEU A 966 10.94 33.85 -20.02
CA LEU A 966 11.68 32.57 -20.02
C LEU A 966 12.97 32.60 -20.85
N ILE A 967 13.14 33.57 -21.76
CA ILE A 967 14.42 33.79 -22.48
C ILE A 967 15.50 34.28 -21.51
N ARG A 968 15.12 35.02 -20.46
CA ARG A 968 15.98 35.49 -19.38
C ARG A 968 15.90 34.56 -18.18
N THR A 969 16.23 33.30 -18.40
CA THR A 969 16.32 32.29 -17.34
C THR A 969 17.75 32.20 -16.81
N LEU A 970 17.90 32.38 -15.50
CA LEU A 970 19.07 32.01 -14.72
C LEU A 970 18.77 30.68 -14.02
N VAL A 971 19.71 29.73 -14.01
CA VAL A 971 19.56 28.50 -13.20
C VAL A 971 20.50 28.55 -12.02
N VAL A 972 19.97 28.33 -10.82
CA VAL A 972 20.71 28.28 -9.57
C VAL A 972 20.51 26.89 -8.97
N GLY A 973 21.58 26.27 -8.46
CA GLY A 973 21.44 25.00 -7.77
C GLY A 973 22.55 24.74 -6.76
N GLU A 974 22.18 24.22 -5.60
CA GLU A 974 23.04 23.91 -4.47
C GLU A 974 23.26 22.40 -4.35
N SER A 975 24.51 21.96 -4.13
CA SER A 975 24.84 20.55 -3.89
C SER A 975 24.30 19.62 -4.99
N ALA A 976 23.38 18.73 -4.67
CA ALA A 976 22.65 17.90 -5.63
C ALA A 976 21.84 18.71 -6.67
N GLY A 977 21.30 19.86 -6.29
CA GLY A 977 20.66 20.80 -7.20
C GLY A 977 21.64 21.43 -8.19
N GLY A 978 22.87 21.70 -7.75
CA GLY A 978 23.96 22.14 -8.64
C GLY A 978 24.33 21.06 -9.66
N TYR A 979 24.29 19.78 -9.26
CA TYR A 979 24.39 18.66 -10.19
C TYR A 979 23.25 18.64 -11.22
N LEU A 980 22.00 18.83 -10.79
CA LEU A 980 20.84 18.85 -11.69
C LEU A 980 20.82 20.08 -12.62
N ALA A 981 21.31 21.23 -12.16
CA ALA A 981 21.49 22.44 -12.97
C ALA A 981 22.46 22.19 -14.13
N LEU A 982 23.62 21.59 -13.84
CA LEU A 982 24.61 21.22 -14.87
C LEU A 982 24.06 20.12 -15.79
N GLN A 983 23.40 19.10 -15.24
CA GLN A 983 22.79 18.03 -16.03
C GLN A 983 21.69 18.52 -16.96
N SER A 984 20.92 19.53 -16.56
CA SER A 984 19.85 20.09 -17.38
C SER A 984 20.39 20.66 -18.70
N VAL A 985 21.58 21.28 -18.67
CA VAL A 985 22.26 21.78 -19.88
C VAL A 985 22.93 20.65 -20.66
N LEU A 986 23.63 19.73 -19.98
CA LEU A 986 24.29 18.60 -20.66
C LEU A 986 23.29 17.64 -21.32
N SER A 987 22.07 17.56 -20.79
CA SER A 987 20.96 16.79 -21.40
C SER A 987 20.27 17.53 -22.55
N GLY A 988 20.56 18.82 -22.74
CA GLY A 988 19.91 19.65 -23.74
C GLY A 988 18.47 20.04 -23.39
N PHE A 989 18.04 19.93 -22.14
CA PHE A 989 16.68 20.29 -21.73
C PHE A 989 16.45 21.79 -21.74
N VAL A 990 17.50 22.56 -21.42
CA VAL A 990 17.46 24.03 -21.38
C VAL A 990 18.83 24.59 -21.74
N ARG A 991 18.86 25.83 -22.25
CA ARG A 991 20.07 26.62 -22.40
C ARG A 991 19.85 27.99 -21.72
N PRO A 992 20.08 28.09 -20.40
CA PRO A 992 19.84 29.33 -19.66
C PRO A 992 20.89 30.38 -20.04
N LYS A 993 20.67 31.62 -19.61
CA LYS A 993 21.60 32.73 -19.90
C LYS A 993 22.85 32.68 -19.04
N ALA A 994 22.75 32.14 -17.83
CA ALA A 994 23.85 31.85 -16.94
C ALA A 994 23.45 30.73 -15.97
N ILE A 995 24.44 30.18 -15.26
CA ILE A 995 24.24 29.20 -14.19
C ILE A 995 25.03 29.66 -12.96
N ILE A 996 24.42 29.55 -11.79
CA ILE A 996 25.12 29.59 -10.50
C ILE A 996 25.04 28.19 -9.89
N ALA A 997 26.18 27.52 -9.75
CA ALA A 997 26.26 26.21 -9.13
C ALA A 997 27.06 26.30 -7.82
N LEU A 998 26.38 26.07 -6.71
CA LEU A 998 26.93 26.10 -5.35
C LEU A 998 27.31 24.70 -4.93
N TYR A 999 28.59 24.52 -4.56
CA TYR A 999 29.21 23.27 -4.12
C TYR A 999 28.65 22.03 -4.85
N PRO A 1000 28.67 22.01 -6.19
CA PRO A 1000 27.92 21.02 -6.96
C PRO A 1000 28.50 19.61 -6.82
N MET A 1001 27.62 18.60 -6.78
CA MET A 1001 28.02 17.18 -6.79
C MET A 1001 28.54 16.73 -8.16
N VAL A 1002 29.79 17.08 -8.48
CA VAL A 1002 30.39 16.83 -9.80
C VAL A 1002 30.95 15.40 -9.93
N ASP A 1003 31.79 14.98 -8.99
CA ASP A 1003 32.59 13.74 -9.09
C ASP A 1003 32.08 12.66 -8.12
N MET A 1004 30.86 12.19 -8.37
CA MET A 1004 30.22 11.16 -7.53
C MET A 1004 30.87 9.77 -7.62
N LYS A 1005 31.89 9.58 -8.49
CA LYS A 1005 32.71 8.37 -8.54
C LYS A 1005 33.92 8.42 -7.61
N ALA A 1006 34.29 9.61 -7.11
CA ALA A 1006 35.39 9.77 -6.17
C ALA A 1006 35.19 8.92 -4.91
N ALA A 1007 36.29 8.48 -4.31
CA ALA A 1007 36.31 7.65 -3.10
C ALA A 1007 35.43 8.21 -1.97
N HIS A 1008 35.25 9.54 -1.91
CA HIS A 1008 34.33 10.17 -0.97
C HIS A 1008 32.91 9.58 -1.01
N PHE A 1009 32.37 9.28 -2.20
CA PHE A 1009 31.03 8.74 -2.40
C PHE A 1009 30.99 7.21 -2.62
N SER A 1010 32.11 6.63 -3.07
CA SER A 1010 32.20 5.23 -3.54
C SER A 1010 32.99 4.30 -2.62
N GLU A 1011 33.68 4.82 -1.60
CA GLU A 1011 34.49 4.00 -0.69
C GLU A 1011 34.15 4.26 0.80
N PRO A 1012 34.09 3.19 1.63
CA PRO A 1012 33.92 3.32 3.06
C PRO A 1012 35.25 3.71 3.74
N TYR A 1013 35.28 4.86 4.40
CA TYR A 1013 36.38 5.27 5.27
C TYR A 1013 35.87 6.25 6.34
N ALA A 1014 36.65 6.47 7.40
CA ALA A 1014 36.29 7.41 8.45
C ALA A 1014 36.31 8.85 7.92
N LYS A 1015 35.15 9.49 7.92
CA LYS A 1015 34.93 10.86 7.44
C LYS A 1015 33.78 11.48 8.24
N SER A 1016 33.90 12.76 8.57
CA SER A 1016 32.81 13.54 9.15
C SER A 1016 32.14 14.33 8.04
N ILE A 1017 30.81 14.45 8.08
CA ILE A 1017 30.01 15.29 7.19
C ILE A 1017 29.34 16.35 8.07
N VAL A 1018 29.69 17.62 7.88
CA VAL A 1018 29.25 18.80 8.66
C VAL A 1018 29.30 18.58 10.17
N GLY A 1019 30.41 18.00 10.65
CA GLY A 1019 30.63 17.70 12.06
C GLY A 1019 29.94 16.42 12.58
N VAL A 1020 29.15 15.73 11.75
CA VAL A 1020 28.55 14.44 12.09
C VAL A 1020 29.50 13.30 11.68
N PRO A 1021 29.87 12.37 12.57
CA PRO A 1021 30.78 11.28 12.29
C PRO A 1021 30.07 10.10 11.63
N ASN A 1022 30.84 9.11 11.18
CA ASN A 1022 30.32 7.97 10.42
C ASN A 1022 29.14 7.25 11.10
N TYR A 1023 28.10 7.00 10.30
CA TYR A 1023 27.06 6.02 10.64
C TYR A 1023 27.51 4.60 10.31
N PRO A 1024 27.14 3.60 11.11
CA PRO A 1024 27.42 2.20 10.79
C PRO A 1024 26.65 1.75 9.53
N ASN A 1025 27.26 0.86 8.75
CA ASN A 1025 26.69 0.36 7.48
C ASN A 1025 25.28 -0.25 7.65
N GLN A 1026 24.97 -0.80 8.83
CA GLN A 1026 23.64 -1.34 9.14
C GLN A 1026 22.52 -0.29 8.96
N ASP A 1027 22.80 1.00 9.16
CA ASP A 1027 21.83 2.08 8.98
C ASP A 1027 21.50 2.28 7.49
N VAL A 1028 22.49 2.10 6.61
CA VAL A 1028 22.27 2.09 5.15
C VAL A 1028 21.39 0.91 4.73
N ASN A 1029 21.61 -0.29 5.31
CA ASN A 1029 20.76 -1.46 5.02
C ASN A 1029 19.32 -1.26 5.53
N LYS A 1030 19.15 -0.64 6.70
CA LYS A 1030 17.84 -0.28 7.24
C LYS A 1030 17.12 0.72 6.33
N PHE A 1031 17.85 1.73 5.84
CA PHE A 1031 17.33 2.69 4.88
C PHE A 1031 16.88 2.01 3.59
N LEU A 1032 17.74 1.21 2.95
CA LEU A 1032 17.44 0.53 1.69
C LEU A 1032 16.33 -0.53 1.79
N SER A 1033 16.24 -1.25 2.91
CA SER A 1033 15.17 -2.24 3.12
C SER A 1033 13.81 -1.59 3.36
N ALA A 1034 13.78 -0.38 3.92
CA ALA A 1034 12.56 0.37 4.18
C ALA A 1034 11.92 0.99 2.93
N THR A 1035 12.55 0.91 1.74
CA THR A 1035 12.15 1.65 0.53
C THR A 1035 11.72 0.77 -0.65
N VAL A 1036 11.86 -0.56 -0.60
CA VAL A 1036 11.64 -1.47 -1.74
C VAL A 1036 10.21 -1.50 -2.31
N VAL A 1037 9.21 -0.97 -1.57
CA VAL A 1037 7.78 -1.02 -1.97
C VAL A 1037 7.04 0.28 -1.65
N LYS A 1038 7.76 1.41 -1.53
CA LYS A 1038 7.15 2.72 -1.23
C LYS A 1038 6.92 3.54 -2.51
N PRO A 1039 5.86 4.36 -2.58
CA PRO A 1039 5.71 5.33 -3.65
C PRO A 1039 6.88 6.32 -3.63
N ALA A 1040 7.24 6.83 -4.80
CA ALA A 1040 8.34 7.79 -4.93
C ALA A 1040 8.07 9.05 -4.09
N ILE A 1041 9.03 9.40 -3.23
CA ILE A 1041 8.99 10.63 -2.44
C ILE A 1041 9.54 11.76 -3.29
N THR A 1042 8.91 12.93 -3.27
CA THR A 1042 9.32 14.11 -4.07
C THR A 1042 9.87 15.25 -3.20
N GLU A 1043 9.64 15.21 -1.89
CA GLU A 1043 10.14 16.19 -0.92
C GLU A 1043 10.32 15.51 0.45
N ALA A 1044 11.41 15.82 1.15
CA ALA A 1044 11.70 15.26 2.47
C ALA A 1044 12.64 16.17 3.26
N ASP A 1045 12.10 17.16 3.99
CA ASP A 1045 12.92 18.11 4.74
C ASP A 1045 13.63 17.46 5.95
N PRO A 1046 14.88 17.87 6.25
CA PRO A 1046 15.57 17.45 7.47
C PRO A 1046 14.70 17.63 8.72
N PRO A 1047 14.78 16.72 9.71
CA PRO A 1047 15.72 15.60 9.82
C PRO A 1047 15.42 14.41 8.89
N VAL A 1048 14.29 14.42 8.19
CA VAL A 1048 13.83 13.27 7.39
C VAL A 1048 14.88 12.92 6.32
N ARG A 1049 15.43 11.70 6.42
CA ARG A 1049 16.42 11.10 5.50
C ARG A 1049 17.81 11.75 5.48
N LEU A 1050 18.08 12.80 6.26
CA LEU A 1050 19.41 13.41 6.28
C LEU A 1050 20.45 12.50 6.92
N ASP A 1051 20.09 11.81 8.00
CA ASP A 1051 20.89 10.75 8.63
C ASP A 1051 21.25 9.63 7.64
N SER A 1052 20.26 9.23 6.83
CA SER A 1052 20.34 8.18 5.84
C SER A 1052 21.22 8.60 4.67
N ALA A 1053 21.10 9.85 4.19
CA ALA A 1053 21.96 10.42 3.17
C ALA A 1053 23.43 10.42 3.63
N MET A 1054 23.69 10.90 4.85
CA MET A 1054 25.03 10.87 5.44
C MET A 1054 25.54 9.44 5.60
N ALA A 1055 24.70 8.51 6.07
CA ALA A 1055 25.07 7.11 6.22
C ALA A 1055 25.49 6.47 4.89
N VAL A 1056 24.77 6.75 3.80
CA VAL A 1056 25.09 6.26 2.46
C VAL A 1056 26.48 6.75 2.02
N VAL A 1057 26.79 8.03 2.20
CA VAL A 1057 28.09 8.62 1.81
C VAL A 1057 29.22 8.14 2.73
N HIS A 1058 28.99 8.09 4.04
CA HIS A 1058 29.94 7.56 5.03
C HIS A 1058 30.40 6.14 4.68
N ASN A 1059 29.50 5.32 4.15
CA ASN A 1059 29.77 3.92 3.82
C ASN A 1059 30.16 3.68 2.35
N GLY A 1060 30.28 4.73 1.53
CA GLY A 1060 30.68 4.60 0.13
C GLY A 1060 29.64 3.92 -0.75
N ARG A 1061 28.36 3.95 -0.38
CA ARG A 1061 27.29 3.19 -1.04
C ARG A 1061 26.42 4.05 -1.96
N TYR A 1062 26.84 5.28 -2.25
CA TYR A 1062 26.03 6.23 -3.01
C TYR A 1062 25.71 5.75 -4.43
N LEU A 1063 26.65 5.06 -5.08
CA LEU A 1063 26.47 4.52 -6.44
C LEU A 1063 25.43 3.39 -6.51
N GLU A 1064 25.19 2.66 -5.42
CA GLU A 1064 24.14 1.64 -5.38
C GLU A 1064 22.74 2.25 -5.52
N LEU A 1065 22.58 3.48 -5.03
CA LEU A 1065 21.34 4.24 -5.10
C LEU A 1065 21.25 4.99 -6.45
N LEU A 1066 22.32 5.69 -6.84
CA LEU A 1066 22.35 6.52 -8.04
C LEU A 1066 22.26 5.68 -9.33
N GLY A 1067 23.01 4.58 -9.40
CA GLY A 1067 23.24 3.79 -10.61
C GLY A 1067 24.60 4.06 -11.27
N GLU A 1068 24.97 3.22 -12.23
CA GLU A 1068 26.31 3.20 -12.86
C GLU A 1068 26.33 3.75 -14.29
N ASP A 1069 25.20 4.26 -14.80
CA ASP A 1069 25.11 4.78 -16.16
C ASP A 1069 26.07 5.97 -16.37
N PRO A 1070 26.96 5.94 -17.38
CA PRO A 1070 27.89 7.04 -17.67
C PRO A 1070 27.22 8.42 -17.83
N ASP A 1071 25.98 8.48 -18.32
CA ASP A 1071 25.26 9.75 -18.51
C ASP A 1071 24.82 10.40 -17.19
N LEU A 1072 24.90 9.68 -16.06
CA LEU A 1072 24.66 10.22 -14.72
C LEU A 1072 25.85 11.02 -14.18
N PHE A 1073 27.03 10.95 -14.81
CA PHE A 1073 28.25 11.56 -14.30
C PHE A 1073 28.69 12.73 -15.17
N ILE A 1074 28.77 13.93 -14.57
CA ILE A 1074 29.07 15.20 -15.27
C ILE A 1074 30.35 15.10 -16.11
N LEU A 1075 31.44 14.61 -15.51
CA LEU A 1075 32.75 14.56 -16.16
C LEU A 1075 32.79 13.60 -17.35
N ASP A 1076 32.08 12.47 -17.27
CA ASP A 1076 31.99 11.50 -18.37
C ASP A 1076 31.14 12.05 -19.51
N ARG A 1077 30.08 12.78 -19.16
CA ARG A 1077 29.19 13.40 -20.13
C ARG A 1077 29.86 14.55 -20.87
N ILE A 1078 30.61 15.41 -20.18
CA ILE A 1078 31.43 16.46 -20.82
C ILE A 1078 32.37 15.83 -21.85
N LYS A 1079 33.09 14.76 -21.49
CA LYS A 1079 33.98 14.04 -22.43
C LYS A 1079 33.22 13.52 -23.65
N LYS A 1080 32.10 12.81 -23.43
CA LYS A 1080 31.26 12.23 -24.49
C LYS A 1080 30.75 13.31 -25.43
N VAL A 1081 30.23 14.40 -24.88
CA VAL A 1081 29.62 15.51 -25.61
C VAL A 1081 30.68 16.31 -26.39
N ALA A 1082 31.83 16.60 -25.77
CA ALA A 1082 32.96 17.25 -26.43
C ALA A 1082 33.60 16.40 -27.54
N SER A 1083 33.55 15.06 -27.42
CA SER A 1083 34.11 14.14 -28.43
C SER A 1083 33.24 13.94 -29.68
N THR A 1084 31.95 14.31 -29.63
CA THR A 1084 30.96 13.98 -30.66
C THR A 1084 30.45 15.19 -31.46
N SER A 1085 30.79 16.41 -31.05
CA SER A 1085 30.19 17.63 -31.58
C SER A 1085 31.24 18.64 -32.03
N ASN A 1086 31.11 19.16 -33.25
CA ASN A 1086 31.79 20.38 -33.71
C ASN A 1086 31.02 21.59 -33.15
N TYR A 1087 31.33 22.03 -31.94
CA TYR A 1087 30.63 23.15 -31.31
C TYR A 1087 31.00 24.51 -31.92
N GLU A 1088 30.00 25.22 -32.45
CA GLU A 1088 30.10 26.67 -32.72
C GLU A 1088 29.85 27.52 -31.46
N LYS A 1089 29.35 26.92 -30.37
CA LYS A 1089 29.01 27.60 -29.09
C LYS A 1089 29.49 26.78 -27.90
N SER A 1090 29.86 27.45 -26.81
CA SER A 1090 30.29 26.82 -25.55
C SER A 1090 29.27 25.78 -25.02
N LEU A 1091 29.76 24.78 -24.31
CA LEU A 1091 29.00 23.70 -23.71
C LEU A 1091 28.06 24.22 -22.63
N PHE A 1092 28.58 25.05 -21.72
CA PHE A 1092 27.78 25.77 -20.74
C PHE A 1092 27.67 27.26 -21.09
N PRO A 1093 26.56 27.92 -20.73
CA PRO A 1093 26.53 29.38 -20.63
C PRO A 1093 27.51 29.87 -19.55
N PRO A 1094 27.71 31.18 -19.36
CA PRO A 1094 28.49 31.73 -18.25
C PRO A 1094 28.14 31.03 -16.93
N LEU A 1095 29.16 30.44 -16.32
CA LEU A 1095 29.04 29.53 -15.18
C LEU A 1095 29.75 30.13 -13.98
N PHE A 1096 28.99 30.50 -12.95
CA PHE A 1096 29.52 30.90 -11.66
C PHE A 1096 29.53 29.70 -10.70
N LEU A 1097 30.72 29.31 -10.25
CA LEU A 1097 30.95 28.21 -9.32
C LEU A 1097 31.38 28.76 -7.96
N LEU A 1098 30.67 28.37 -6.91
CA LEU A 1098 30.98 28.71 -5.52
C LEU A 1098 31.25 27.42 -4.76
N HIS A 1099 32.29 27.37 -3.93
CA HIS A 1099 32.58 26.17 -3.13
C HIS A 1099 33.36 26.50 -1.85
N GLY A 1100 33.02 25.82 -0.77
CA GLY A 1100 33.82 25.80 0.45
C GLY A 1100 35.11 24.99 0.26
N GLU A 1101 36.26 25.51 0.68
CA GLU A 1101 37.54 24.81 0.61
C GLU A 1101 37.54 23.54 1.49
N GLU A 1102 36.84 23.59 2.62
CA GLU A 1102 36.74 22.51 3.61
C GLU A 1102 35.42 21.75 3.53
N ASP A 1103 34.72 21.78 2.39
CA ASP A 1103 33.42 21.10 2.23
C ASP A 1103 33.54 19.58 2.46
N THR A 1104 32.96 19.14 3.58
CA THR A 1104 33.00 17.76 4.05
C THR A 1104 31.87 16.90 3.51
N ALA A 1105 30.82 17.50 2.93
CA ALA A 1105 29.69 16.80 2.34
C ALA A 1105 29.89 16.53 0.84
N VAL A 1106 30.47 17.49 0.13
CA VAL A 1106 30.76 17.43 -1.30
C VAL A 1106 32.17 18.00 -1.52
N PRO A 1107 33.19 17.17 -1.76
CA PRO A 1107 34.56 17.67 -1.84
C PRO A 1107 34.82 18.67 -2.98
N VAL A 1108 35.49 19.77 -2.65
CA VAL A 1108 35.87 20.86 -3.59
C VAL A 1108 36.67 20.38 -4.81
N ASP A 1109 37.42 19.29 -4.66
CA ASP A 1109 38.19 18.69 -5.75
C ASP A 1109 37.32 18.31 -6.96
N GLY A 1110 36.05 17.97 -6.75
CA GLY A 1110 35.11 17.75 -7.85
C GLY A 1110 34.90 19.00 -8.70
N THR A 1111 34.80 20.18 -8.06
CA THR A 1111 34.67 21.47 -8.75
C THR A 1111 35.95 21.87 -9.45
N ARG A 1112 37.12 21.65 -8.83
CA ARG A 1112 38.42 21.87 -9.49
C ARG A 1112 38.55 21.01 -10.75
N LYS A 1113 38.19 19.73 -10.67
CA LYS A 1113 38.16 18.82 -11.83
C LYS A 1113 37.18 19.29 -12.91
N LEU A 1114 36.02 19.84 -12.55
CA LEU A 1114 35.08 20.41 -13.52
C LEU A 1114 35.74 21.55 -14.32
N VAL A 1115 36.38 22.49 -13.62
CA VAL A 1115 37.05 23.63 -14.24
C VAL A 1115 38.18 23.15 -15.16
N ASP A 1116 39.01 22.23 -14.70
CA ASP A 1116 40.09 21.63 -15.51
C ASP A 1116 39.54 20.93 -16.77
N TYR A 1117 38.43 20.19 -16.62
CA TYR A 1117 37.78 19.50 -17.74
C TYR A 1117 37.20 20.48 -18.75
N LEU A 1118 36.53 21.53 -18.29
CA LEU A 1118 35.98 22.55 -19.17
C LEU A 1118 37.12 23.30 -19.88
N GLN A 1119 38.18 23.72 -19.19
CA GLN A 1119 39.34 24.34 -19.83
C GLN A 1119 39.99 23.45 -20.89
N ARG A 1120 40.00 22.12 -20.66
CA ARG A 1120 40.60 21.15 -21.57
C ARG A 1120 39.74 20.80 -22.78
N PHE A 1121 38.44 20.61 -22.58
CA PHE A 1121 37.51 20.07 -23.59
C PHE A 1121 36.58 21.13 -24.20
N ASP A 1122 36.36 22.24 -23.51
CA ASP A 1122 35.62 23.40 -24.00
C ASP A 1122 36.13 24.72 -23.38
N PRO A 1123 37.31 25.20 -23.82
CA PRO A 1123 37.90 26.44 -23.29
C PRO A 1123 37.07 27.70 -23.57
N SER A 1124 35.99 27.59 -24.35
CA SER A 1124 35.10 28.71 -24.66
C SER A 1124 34.05 28.98 -23.58
N THR A 1125 33.82 28.03 -22.66
CA THR A 1125 32.94 28.25 -21.50
C THR A 1125 33.56 29.30 -20.58
N GLN A 1126 32.81 30.37 -20.32
CA GLN A 1126 33.20 31.41 -19.37
C GLN A 1126 32.90 30.95 -17.94
N ILE A 1127 33.91 30.96 -17.07
CA ILE A 1127 33.80 30.46 -15.70
C ILE A 1127 34.25 31.56 -14.74
N HIS A 1128 33.42 31.85 -13.75
CA HIS A 1128 33.84 32.57 -12.55
C HIS A 1128 33.89 31.56 -11.39
N LEU A 1129 35.04 31.44 -10.72
CA LEU A 1129 35.23 30.46 -9.63
C LEU A 1129 35.54 31.21 -8.33
N ALA A 1130 34.70 31.01 -7.32
CA ALA A 1130 34.90 31.52 -5.97
C ALA A 1130 35.03 30.34 -5.00
N ILE A 1131 36.27 30.00 -4.64
CA ILE A 1131 36.55 29.08 -3.54
C ILE A 1131 36.81 29.90 -2.27
N ARG A 1132 36.13 29.57 -1.18
CA ARG A 1132 36.19 30.30 0.09
C ARG A 1132 36.39 29.36 1.27
N PRO A 1133 37.04 29.80 2.36
CA PRO A 1133 37.05 29.03 3.60
C PRO A 1133 35.63 28.78 4.09
N GLY A 1134 35.32 27.56 4.47
CA GLY A 1134 34.03 27.11 4.97
C GLY A 1134 33.70 25.68 4.55
N ASP A 1135 32.85 25.04 5.36
CA ASP A 1135 32.29 23.72 5.09
C ASP A 1135 31.05 23.82 4.18
N HIS A 1136 30.31 22.72 3.96
CA HIS A 1136 29.10 22.71 3.17
C HIS A 1136 28.08 23.76 3.64
N GLY A 1137 27.54 24.55 2.71
CA GLY A 1137 26.63 25.65 3.04
C GLY A 1137 27.30 26.87 3.71
N PHE A 1138 28.62 27.06 3.53
CA PHE A 1138 29.36 28.21 4.06
C PHE A 1138 28.76 29.58 3.69
N ASP A 1139 28.03 29.66 2.59
CA ASP A 1139 27.38 30.87 2.07
C ASP A 1139 26.08 31.20 2.82
N PHE A 1140 25.63 30.36 3.75
CA PHE A 1140 24.37 30.56 4.47
C PHE A 1140 24.26 31.93 5.15
N THR A 1141 25.38 32.48 5.64
CA THR A 1141 25.43 33.82 6.26
C THR A 1141 25.92 34.92 5.31
N ALA A 1142 26.27 34.58 4.09
CA ALA A 1142 26.76 35.53 3.10
C ALA A 1142 25.63 36.48 2.66
N THR A 1143 26.00 37.72 2.41
CA THR A 1143 25.11 38.73 1.84
C THR A 1143 25.56 39.05 0.43
N ILE A 1144 24.63 39.49 -0.41
CA ILE A 1144 24.89 39.90 -1.79
C ILE A 1144 26.00 40.96 -1.90
N ASP A 1145 26.27 41.73 -0.85
CA ASP A 1145 27.28 42.80 -0.82
C ASP A 1145 28.70 42.33 -0.49
N GLU A 1146 28.87 41.07 -0.09
CA GLU A 1146 30.19 40.48 0.08
C GLU A 1146 30.97 40.59 -1.24
N PRO A 1147 32.19 41.17 -1.28
CA PRO A 1147 32.87 41.50 -2.53
C PRO A 1147 33.02 40.31 -3.49
N TRP A 1148 33.28 39.13 -2.92
CA TRP A 1148 33.46 37.90 -3.68
C TRP A 1148 32.16 37.34 -4.26
N LEU A 1149 31.03 37.54 -3.57
CA LEU A 1149 29.73 37.11 -4.05
C LEU A 1149 29.23 38.11 -5.09
N ARG A 1150 29.34 39.41 -4.79
CA ARG A 1150 28.98 40.50 -5.69
C ARG A 1150 29.68 40.39 -7.05
N GLU A 1151 30.99 40.15 -7.06
CA GLU A 1151 31.76 39.99 -8.30
C GLU A 1151 31.21 38.86 -9.19
N GLY A 1152 30.87 37.72 -8.60
CA GLY A 1152 30.29 36.59 -9.32
C GLY A 1152 28.83 36.81 -9.72
N LEU A 1153 28.04 37.52 -8.91
CA LEU A 1153 26.69 37.95 -9.26
C LEU A 1153 26.72 38.90 -10.46
N ASP A 1154 27.59 39.91 -10.45
CA ASP A 1154 27.76 40.86 -11.56
C ASP A 1154 28.21 40.14 -12.85
N PHE A 1155 29.06 39.11 -12.72
CA PHE A 1155 29.46 38.25 -13.83
C PHE A 1155 28.28 37.54 -14.51
N VAL A 1156 27.25 37.11 -13.75
CA VAL A 1156 26.06 36.46 -14.33
C VAL A 1156 24.96 37.45 -14.71
N VAL A 1157 24.83 38.60 -14.03
CA VAL A 1157 23.81 39.62 -14.31
C VAL A 1157 23.91 40.14 -15.73
N GLY A 1158 25.13 40.43 -16.21
CA GLY A 1158 25.35 40.93 -17.56
C GLY A 1158 24.70 40.01 -18.61
N PRO A 1159 25.19 38.76 -18.79
CA PRO A 1159 24.60 37.80 -19.73
C PRO A 1159 23.13 37.48 -19.50
N TRP A 1160 22.68 37.47 -18.24
CA TRP A 1160 21.30 37.15 -17.86
C TRP A 1160 20.30 38.22 -18.29
N LEU A 1161 20.62 39.49 -18.04
CA LEU A 1161 19.69 40.61 -18.22
C LEU A 1161 19.96 41.44 -19.48
N ASP A 1162 21.14 41.34 -20.12
CA ASP A 1162 21.45 42.15 -21.30
C ASP A 1162 20.45 41.91 -22.44
N SER A 1163 19.97 43.01 -23.02
CA SER A 1163 19.08 42.99 -24.18
C SER A 1163 19.83 42.84 -25.52
N LYS A 1164 21.17 42.80 -25.51
CA LYS A 1164 22.00 42.81 -26.73
C LYS A 1164 22.27 41.43 -27.33
N SER A 1165 21.83 40.33 -26.72
CA SER A 1165 22.06 38.98 -27.26
C SER A 1165 20.97 38.50 -28.25
N LEU A 1166 20.26 39.41 -28.92
CA LEU A 1166 19.37 39.11 -30.04
C LEU A 1166 20.08 39.47 -31.35
N ILE A 1167 21.08 38.68 -31.73
CA ILE A 1167 21.46 38.41 -33.13
C ILE A 1167 21.85 36.93 -33.20
#